data_AF-A0A3A0CQJ0-F1
#
_entry.id   AF-A0A3A0CQJ0-F1
#
_cell.length_a   1.000
_cell.length_b   1.000
_cell.length_c   1.000
_cell.angle_alpha   90.00
_cell.angle_beta   90.00
_cell.angle_gamma   90.00
#
_symmetry.space_group_name_H-M   'P 1'
#
loop_
_entity.id
_entity.type
_entity.pdbx_description
1 polymer ?
#
loop_
_entity_poly.entity_id
_entity_poly.type
_entity_poly.pdbx_seq_one_letter_code
_entity_poly.pdbx_strand_id
1 'polypeptide(L)'
;MQLRPANAAICGLTLICICAVAGLPVSAGEPVAADQLQMIEVSGDAGTTPRGGGAVCPLGDGPCTPFQASQCVSPTGSGQCRVVSAIYDPTQPNLVRVSSCSCVLQGHCGNLTLQGDIIRCDGDCPVPPTGNQCQVLVNGVPSGSSFVIFTTYPPGTQFSCGCNTSNPPCEPAPGGQGCNQTQCPNSGEVCFPRCVTMTATGPVVVDCECRQDIECHIEMGPALPYCNGLCPPGTECVRSETVNTDGTITYCCDCVPITTCEPLPDQSACAPVQCPIAGEECQPRCILIGFDGVPRVTDCECGSPNECHAELLPGAQIPECIGGCPPGQVCIQRVFATPEGTRYCCECVQDPPECIPTPDRTACVPFQCPQNGALEECQPRCVRMTNHGTIEVINCDCRGLAECHVVWQPGITPYCEGACPPGQTCVQSLIQNPDGSFDICCDCIEDTCRCRGDVNGDGVINGLDINPFVRCFLGIPIPGDHCECADIDEDGQYTAFDISLFIQRILGKYRCDETPCCPKQDLVEDLRTGVNDDNTLIPVGNDDPDWTVFLDASGGSTPRPATVVAAHPSWQTFPGTQWVSANYFGPNGEYGYEFCFCLDERYSNPVLTLQLRGDDDSQVFLNGNFIGNGAGFNVAVVPPITVNNPAFFQPGTNCVRVLVQNIGGAPTGFNMNGTMTADDGVCCCDPADLDKPIGSGVYDNSNVLIPGGNDDDTWTVTVDPSGGITPRPATVLDATMIHPLWLTIPGTQWISANYNGPNGVYHYEYCFCLDPRFEDPVLDLYLRADDFAEVFLNGVLVGQTPNGWAFNTPQPTHVFITDPDLFLACENCIEIRVHNTGGPPTGLNVAGSVRARNGLCCDDRQYSCCLPDGNCQDLAPGVMECEFGTLMIGPCQSYTACCMPDGSCQFLEPRCCELAGGSVLPPGVTCSTGAPQACCIDVAGGGSMCIDAEPTCCQFAYNGVPQGPGTFCQGDLDGNGVDEACEPPPPPCGLNPATGQCYQTQCPIAGQECRPRCVLVEAATQQVIQIVDCACTNLNTCHLELSPAPSTPFCQGGCPPGFSCFRNVVDHGNGTQTVCCGCTIPNP
;
A
#
# COMPACT_ATOMS: atom_id res chain seq x y z
N MET A 1 -6.43 30.02 -77.05
CA MET A 1 -6.02 28.98 -76.08
C MET A 1 -6.99 29.04 -74.91
N GLN A 2 -7.70 27.93 -74.69
CA GLN A 2 -8.84 27.63 -73.78
C GLN A 2 -9.28 28.78 -72.84
N LEU A 3 -10.37 29.53 -73.03
CA LEU A 3 -11.82 29.26 -73.23
C LEU A 3 -12.56 28.60 -72.04
N ARG A 4 -13.21 29.45 -71.22
CA ARG A 4 -14.57 29.25 -70.62
C ARG A 4 -15.66 29.31 -71.75
N PRO A 5 -17.01 29.23 -71.54
CA PRO A 5 -17.87 28.95 -70.36
C PRO A 5 -19.14 28.05 -70.63
N ALA A 6 -19.99 27.84 -69.58
CA ALA A 6 -21.47 28.06 -69.53
C ALA A 6 -22.49 26.88 -69.34
N ASN A 7 -23.36 27.08 -68.31
CA ASN A 7 -24.82 26.81 -68.13
C ASN A 7 -25.34 25.37 -67.85
N ALA A 8 -26.46 25.09 -67.16
CA ALA A 8 -27.39 25.73 -66.19
C ALA A 8 -28.55 24.73 -65.86
N ALA A 9 -29.31 24.98 -64.77
CA ALA A 9 -30.68 24.48 -64.39
C ALA A 9 -30.84 23.08 -63.72
N ILE A 10 -31.83 22.73 -62.86
CA ILE A 10 -32.83 23.30 -61.90
C ILE A 10 -33.59 22.07 -61.28
N CYS A 11 -34.22 22.24 -60.08
CA CYS A 11 -35.20 21.40 -59.31
C CYS A 11 -34.59 20.74 -58.05
N GLY A 12 -35.03 20.95 -56.79
CA GLY A 12 -36.18 21.64 -56.22
C GLY A 12 -37.05 20.67 -55.40
N LEU A 13 -36.94 20.66 -54.05
CA LEU A 13 -38.00 20.21 -53.13
C LEU A 13 -37.70 20.61 -51.67
N THR A 14 -38.52 21.52 -51.16
CA THR A 14 -38.71 21.88 -49.74
C THR A 14 -40.18 21.62 -49.42
N LEU A 15 -40.50 21.05 -48.26
CA LEU A 15 -41.87 21.09 -47.72
C LEU A 15 -41.86 21.25 -46.18
N ILE A 16 -42.80 22.08 -45.72
CA ILE A 16 -43.07 22.61 -44.38
C ILE A 16 -44.36 21.97 -43.83
N CYS A 17 -44.54 21.87 -42.50
CA CYS A 17 -45.74 22.20 -41.68
C CYS A 17 -45.64 21.58 -40.26
N ILE A 18 -45.66 22.30 -39.12
CA ILE A 18 -46.66 23.15 -38.40
C ILE A 18 -47.59 22.36 -37.45
N CYS A 19 -47.61 22.78 -36.15
CA CYS A 19 -48.74 22.98 -35.18
C CYS A 19 -48.24 22.78 -33.73
N ALA A 20 -48.66 23.46 -32.65
CA ALA A 20 -49.55 24.61 -32.42
C ALA A 20 -49.42 25.08 -30.94
N VAL A 21 -49.84 26.33 -30.66
CA VAL A 21 -49.97 26.98 -29.33
C VAL A 21 -51.47 27.21 -29.02
N ALA A 22 -51.88 27.02 -27.76
CA ALA A 22 -53.05 27.64 -27.07
C ALA A 22 -52.94 27.30 -25.55
N GLY A 23 -53.27 28.08 -24.52
CA GLY A 23 -53.86 29.41 -24.35
C GLY A 23 -54.77 29.47 -23.09
N LEU A 24 -54.27 30.04 -21.97
CA LEU A 24 -54.96 30.74 -20.83
C LEU A 24 -55.99 29.98 -19.93
N PRO A 25 -56.40 30.47 -18.71
CA PRO A 25 -56.18 31.79 -18.07
C PRO A 25 -55.79 31.80 -16.56
N VAL A 26 -55.52 33.03 -16.07
CA VAL A 26 -55.28 33.45 -14.68
C VAL A 26 -56.59 33.86 -13.99
N SER A 27 -56.78 33.54 -12.69
CA SER A 27 -57.70 34.28 -11.80
C SER A 27 -57.20 34.32 -10.35
N ALA A 28 -57.29 35.51 -9.74
CA ALA A 28 -56.90 35.85 -8.38
C ALA A 28 -57.97 35.53 -7.31
N GLY A 29 -57.56 35.40 -6.03
CA GLY A 29 -58.40 35.68 -4.85
C GLY A 29 -58.17 34.84 -3.58
N GLU A 30 -57.25 35.29 -2.70
CA GLU A 30 -57.38 35.55 -1.24
C GLU A 30 -57.95 34.50 -0.21
N PRO A 31 -57.77 34.66 1.13
CA PRO A 31 -56.86 33.83 1.95
C PRO A 31 -57.54 33.04 3.10
N VAL A 32 -56.98 31.90 3.55
CA VAL A 32 -57.33 31.31 4.87
C VAL A 32 -56.16 30.51 5.49
N ALA A 33 -55.78 30.95 6.70
CA ALA A 33 -55.20 30.28 7.86
C ALA A 33 -53.97 29.34 7.72
N ALA A 34 -52.89 29.80 8.37
CA ALA A 34 -51.76 29.00 8.79
C ALA A 34 -52.17 27.94 9.82
N ASP A 35 -51.72 26.70 9.61
CA ASP A 35 -51.36 25.78 10.68
C ASP A 35 -49.95 25.27 10.36
N GLN A 36 -49.03 25.44 11.33
CA GLN A 36 -47.64 25.05 11.18
C GLN A 36 -47.50 23.53 11.21
N LEU A 37 -47.09 22.96 10.08
CA LEU A 37 -46.40 21.67 10.01
C LEU A 37 -45.04 21.96 9.37
N GLN A 38 -43.97 21.88 10.17
CA GLN A 38 -42.60 21.96 9.67
C GLN A 38 -42.38 20.79 8.70
N MET A 39 -42.03 21.11 7.46
CA MET A 39 -41.66 20.16 6.43
C MET A 39 -40.23 19.68 6.66
N ILE A 40 -40.03 18.37 6.58
CA ILE A 40 -38.73 17.70 6.50
C ILE A 40 -38.25 17.85 5.04
N GLU A 41 -37.14 18.53 4.78
CA GLU A 41 -36.50 18.56 3.46
C GLU A 41 -35.47 17.42 3.33
N VAL A 42 -35.50 16.72 2.19
CA VAL A 42 -34.52 15.70 1.79
C VAL A 42 -34.04 16.08 0.38
N SER A 43 -32.74 16.27 0.16
CA SER A 43 -32.17 16.45 -1.19
C SER A 43 -31.76 15.09 -1.76
N GLY A 44 -32.31 14.75 -2.93
CA GLY A 44 -32.02 13.50 -3.62
C GLY A 44 -30.90 13.62 -4.65
N ASP A 45 -30.10 12.57 -4.77
CA ASP A 45 -29.45 12.16 -6.02
C ASP A 45 -29.64 10.66 -6.20
N ALA A 46 -30.03 10.26 -7.41
CA ALA A 46 -30.52 8.93 -7.74
C ALA A 46 -29.42 8.03 -8.30
N GLY A 47 -29.14 6.90 -7.65
CA GLY A 47 -28.32 5.81 -8.17
C GLY A 47 -28.74 4.46 -7.56
N THR A 48 -29.25 3.55 -8.40
CA THR A 48 -29.88 2.28 -7.99
C THR A 48 -28.92 1.08 -8.12
N THR A 49 -28.64 0.35 -7.03
CA THR A 49 -28.80 -1.13 -6.83
C THR A 49 -28.03 -1.65 -5.59
N PRO A 50 -28.43 -2.79 -4.96
CA PRO A 50 -28.19 -3.07 -3.53
C PRO A 50 -27.12 -4.13 -3.21
N ARG A 51 -26.40 -3.96 -2.09
CA ARG A 51 -25.61 -5.01 -1.39
C ARG A 51 -26.31 -5.42 -0.08
N GLY A 52 -26.33 -6.72 0.24
CA GLY A 52 -26.59 -7.28 1.59
C GLY A 52 -25.27 -7.76 2.22
N GLY A 53 -25.14 -8.04 3.52
CA GLY A 53 -26.18 -8.43 4.46
C GLY A 53 -25.99 -7.89 5.88
N GLY A 54 -27.08 -7.30 6.33
CA GLY A 54 -27.47 -6.86 7.66
C GLY A 54 -28.81 -6.20 7.37
N ALA A 55 -29.92 -6.62 7.98
CA ALA A 55 -31.26 -6.15 7.58
C ALA A 55 -31.46 -4.67 7.96
N VAL A 56 -30.88 -3.77 7.18
CA VAL A 56 -30.99 -2.32 7.28
C VAL A 56 -32.04 -1.90 6.25
N CYS A 57 -33.00 -1.08 6.68
CA CYS A 57 -33.96 -0.51 5.74
C CYS A 57 -33.28 0.58 4.91
N PRO A 58 -33.45 0.62 3.58
CA PRO A 58 -32.94 1.72 2.78
C PRO A 58 -33.70 3.02 3.09
N LEU A 59 -32.97 4.14 3.18
CA LEU A 59 -33.54 5.48 3.30
C LEU A 59 -34.07 5.93 1.93
N GLY A 60 -35.37 5.76 1.68
CA GLY A 60 -36.07 6.44 0.58
C GLY A 60 -36.63 7.79 1.03
N ASP A 61 -36.99 8.66 0.08
CA ASP A 61 -37.47 10.05 0.29
C ASP A 61 -38.66 10.17 1.27
N GLY A 62 -38.35 10.24 2.57
CA GLY A 62 -39.28 10.42 3.70
C GLY A 62 -38.96 9.53 4.91
N PRO A 63 -39.38 9.89 6.15
CA PRO A 63 -39.10 9.08 7.35
C PRO A 63 -39.67 7.66 7.18
N CYS A 64 -38.76 6.66 7.24
CA CYS A 64 -38.90 5.23 6.87
C CYS A 64 -40.28 4.86 6.26
N THR A 65 -40.42 4.79 4.92
CA THR A 65 -41.71 4.40 4.29
C THR A 65 -42.07 2.93 4.56
N PRO A 66 -43.36 2.59 4.76
CA PRO A 66 -43.77 1.24 5.13
C PRO A 66 -43.66 0.26 3.94
N PHE A 67 -42.74 -0.69 4.01
CA PHE A 67 -42.71 -1.88 3.14
C PHE A 67 -43.85 -2.87 3.48
N GLN A 68 -44.17 -3.77 2.55
CA GLN A 68 -45.10 -4.87 2.83
C GLN A 68 -44.48 -5.83 3.86
N ALA A 69 -45.31 -6.33 4.78
CA ALA A 69 -44.90 -7.16 5.93
C ALA A 69 -44.11 -8.44 5.58
N SER A 70 -44.03 -8.82 4.30
CA SER A 70 -43.27 -9.96 3.79
C SER A 70 -41.76 -9.70 3.59
N GLN A 71 -41.28 -8.46 3.73
CA GLN A 71 -39.87 -8.11 3.43
C GLN A 71 -38.96 -7.92 4.66
N CYS A 72 -39.49 -7.90 5.89
CA CYS A 72 -38.69 -8.08 7.11
C CYS A 72 -38.77 -9.57 7.52
N VAL A 73 -37.81 -10.40 7.10
CA VAL A 73 -37.75 -11.82 7.52
C VAL A 73 -36.80 -11.95 8.71
N SER A 74 -37.35 -11.86 9.91
CA SER A 74 -36.70 -12.35 11.14
C SER A 74 -37.09 -13.83 11.35
N PRO A 75 -36.23 -14.69 11.93
CA PRO A 75 -36.54 -16.11 12.17
C PRO A 75 -37.81 -16.38 13.02
N THR A 76 -38.40 -15.36 13.65
CA THR A 76 -39.50 -15.53 14.63
C THR A 76 -40.76 -14.66 14.44
N GLY A 77 -40.94 -13.92 13.34
CA GLY A 77 -42.21 -13.25 13.03
C GLY A 77 -42.09 -11.90 12.30
N SER A 78 -43.21 -11.42 11.72
CA SER A 78 -43.29 -10.22 10.87
C SER A 78 -42.97 -8.92 11.63
N GLY A 79 -41.78 -8.35 11.40
CA GLY A 79 -41.39 -7.02 11.90
C GLY A 79 -41.83 -5.88 10.98
N GLN A 80 -41.83 -4.64 11.49
CA GLN A 80 -42.01 -3.41 10.70
C GLN A 80 -40.74 -2.56 10.78
N CYS A 81 -40.33 -1.96 9.65
CA CYS A 81 -39.18 -1.05 9.62
C CYS A 81 -39.50 0.26 10.37
N ARG A 82 -38.62 0.65 11.31
CA ARG A 82 -38.82 1.81 12.20
C ARG A 82 -37.50 2.54 12.45
N VAL A 83 -37.57 3.83 12.78
CA VAL A 83 -36.40 4.62 13.19
C VAL A 83 -35.90 4.08 14.54
N VAL A 84 -34.61 3.75 14.63
CA VAL A 84 -34.00 3.25 15.88
C VAL A 84 -32.95 4.21 16.44
N SER A 85 -32.41 5.13 15.63
CA SER A 85 -31.57 6.22 16.11
C SER A 85 -31.71 7.51 15.31
N ALA A 86 -31.50 8.65 15.98
CA ALA A 86 -31.55 9.98 15.39
C ALA A 86 -30.51 10.92 16.04
N ILE A 87 -30.02 11.93 15.32
CA ILE A 87 -29.01 12.90 15.78
C ILE A 87 -29.58 14.31 15.65
N TYR A 88 -29.46 15.13 16.69
CA TYR A 88 -29.85 16.55 16.62
C TYR A 88 -28.90 17.31 15.70
N ASP A 89 -29.41 17.92 14.62
CA ASP A 89 -28.59 18.51 13.55
C ASP A 89 -27.85 19.78 14.04
N PRO A 90 -26.51 19.84 13.92
CA PRO A 90 -25.72 21.02 14.30
C PRO A 90 -25.89 22.23 13.39
N THR A 91 -26.38 22.03 12.18
CA THR A 91 -26.48 23.08 11.16
C THR A 91 -27.83 23.78 11.14
N GLN A 92 -28.86 23.19 11.77
CA GLN A 92 -30.22 23.76 11.81
C GLN A 92 -30.89 23.57 13.19
N PRO A 93 -31.19 24.67 13.93
CA PRO A 93 -31.86 24.56 15.22
C PRO A 93 -33.29 24.03 15.06
N ASN A 94 -33.64 23.03 15.88
CA ASN A 94 -34.90 22.27 15.88
C ASN A 94 -35.08 21.18 14.80
N LEU A 95 -34.01 20.73 14.13
CA LEU A 95 -34.08 19.60 13.19
C LEU A 95 -33.33 18.37 13.71
N VAL A 96 -33.92 17.18 13.59
CA VAL A 96 -33.25 15.90 13.93
C VAL A 96 -33.07 15.08 12.68
N ARG A 97 -31.84 14.65 12.41
CA ARG A 97 -31.50 13.77 11.28
C ARG A 97 -31.59 12.31 11.73
N VAL A 98 -32.35 11.50 11.00
CA VAL A 98 -32.40 10.05 11.25
C VAL A 98 -31.03 9.45 10.93
N SER A 99 -30.42 8.74 11.87
CA SER A 99 -29.12 8.11 11.67
C SER A 99 -29.23 6.61 11.32
N SER A 100 -30.30 5.92 11.73
CA SER A 100 -30.57 4.55 11.27
C SER A 100 -32.05 4.13 11.40
N CYS A 101 -32.50 3.25 10.48
CA CYS A 101 -33.77 2.51 10.54
C CYS A 101 -33.47 0.99 10.70
N SER A 102 -34.27 0.25 11.48
CA SER A 102 -34.15 -1.22 11.62
C SER A 102 -35.53 -1.90 11.74
N CYS A 103 -35.61 -3.21 11.46
CA CYS A 103 -36.84 -4.00 11.61
C CYS A 103 -37.10 -4.29 13.11
N VAL A 104 -38.15 -3.68 13.68
CA VAL A 104 -38.56 -3.90 15.08
C VAL A 104 -39.82 -4.75 15.10
N LEU A 105 -39.87 -5.77 15.98
CA LEU A 105 -41.08 -6.57 16.22
C LEU A 105 -42.17 -5.69 16.85
N GLN A 106 -43.42 -5.85 16.38
CA GLN A 106 -44.54 -5.06 16.89
C GLN A 106 -44.72 -5.31 18.39
N GLY A 107 -44.59 -4.25 19.19
CA GLY A 107 -44.70 -4.30 20.66
C GLY A 107 -43.37 -4.45 21.42
N HIS A 108 -42.22 -4.55 20.75
CA HIS A 108 -40.91 -4.57 21.41
C HIS A 108 -40.29 -3.16 21.48
N CYS A 109 -39.56 -2.87 22.56
CA CYS A 109 -38.83 -1.62 22.73
C CYS A 109 -37.82 -1.41 21.59
N GLY A 110 -37.94 -0.30 20.85
CA GLY A 110 -37.06 -0.01 19.72
C GLY A 110 -37.58 1.03 18.73
N ASN A 111 -38.86 1.42 18.80
CA ASN A 111 -39.43 2.43 17.90
C ASN A 111 -39.23 3.84 18.44
N LEU A 112 -38.45 4.65 17.73
CA LEU A 112 -38.23 6.06 18.06
C LEU A 112 -39.20 6.94 17.24
N THR A 113 -40.11 7.64 17.92
CA THR A 113 -41.09 8.55 17.31
C THR A 113 -40.76 10.01 17.62
N LEU A 114 -40.83 10.87 16.61
CA LEU A 114 -40.71 12.32 16.77
C LEU A 114 -42.09 12.98 16.73
N GLN A 115 -42.40 13.80 17.74
CA GLN A 115 -43.63 14.59 17.81
C GLN A 115 -43.30 16.02 18.27
N GLY A 116 -43.08 16.93 17.31
CA GLY A 116 -42.52 18.25 17.61
C GLY A 116 -41.09 18.13 18.13
N ASP A 117 -40.76 18.87 19.19
CA ASP A 117 -39.43 18.83 19.85
C ASP A 117 -39.22 17.58 20.74
N ILE A 118 -40.17 16.64 20.74
CA ILE A 118 -40.14 15.46 21.62
C ILE A 118 -39.72 14.23 20.82
N ILE A 119 -38.65 13.57 21.28
CA ILE A 119 -38.30 12.21 20.89
C ILE A 119 -38.89 11.25 21.92
N ARG A 120 -39.62 10.24 21.46
CA ARG A 120 -40.28 9.22 22.29
C ARG A 120 -39.88 7.82 21.86
N CYS A 121 -39.73 6.94 22.83
CA CYS A 121 -39.52 5.50 22.62
C CYS A 121 -40.78 4.73 22.96
N ASP A 122 -41.26 3.94 22.00
CA ASP A 122 -42.46 3.10 22.14
C ASP A 122 -42.10 1.61 22.16
N GLY A 123 -42.81 0.82 22.97
CA GLY A 123 -42.72 -0.65 23.05
C GLY A 123 -42.53 -1.20 24.47
N ASP A 124 -42.64 -2.53 24.62
CA ASP A 124 -42.41 -3.27 25.86
C ASP A 124 -41.10 -4.07 25.79
N CYS A 125 -40.44 -4.28 26.94
CA CYS A 125 -39.18 -5.03 27.02
C CYS A 125 -39.44 -6.54 27.18
N PRO A 126 -38.91 -7.42 26.30
CA PRO A 126 -39.30 -8.82 26.22
C PRO A 126 -38.62 -9.78 27.22
N VAL A 127 -37.75 -9.32 28.13
CA VAL A 127 -36.96 -10.19 29.02
C VAL A 127 -37.46 -10.13 30.47
N PRO A 128 -37.56 -11.24 31.22
CA PRO A 128 -37.97 -11.22 32.62
C PRO A 128 -36.99 -10.43 33.50
N PRO A 129 -37.48 -9.68 34.52
CA PRO A 129 -38.86 -9.60 34.97
C PRO A 129 -39.72 -8.62 34.13
N THR A 130 -40.94 -9.05 33.80
CA THR A 130 -41.96 -8.23 33.14
C THR A 130 -42.30 -7.00 33.99
N GLY A 131 -41.89 -5.82 33.54
CA GLY A 131 -42.09 -4.55 34.26
C GLY A 131 -41.20 -3.39 33.80
N ASN A 132 -40.17 -3.64 32.99
CA ASN A 132 -39.25 -2.61 32.53
C ASN A 132 -39.86 -1.80 31.38
N GLN A 133 -39.95 -0.48 31.58
CA GLN A 133 -40.43 0.47 30.56
C GLN A 133 -39.32 0.81 29.57
N CYS A 134 -39.68 0.92 28.29
CA CYS A 134 -38.80 1.40 27.23
C CYS A 134 -38.46 2.89 27.48
N GLN A 135 -37.18 3.25 27.37
CA GLN A 135 -36.69 4.61 27.60
C GLN A 135 -35.79 5.09 26.47
N VAL A 136 -35.68 6.42 26.33
CA VAL A 136 -34.73 7.05 25.40
C VAL A 136 -33.33 6.98 26.01
N LEU A 137 -32.35 6.55 25.22
CA LEU A 137 -30.93 6.66 25.52
C LEU A 137 -30.39 7.92 24.82
N VAL A 138 -29.68 8.78 25.55
CA VAL A 138 -29.02 9.99 25.04
C VAL A 138 -27.52 9.75 25.05
N ASN A 139 -26.90 9.71 23.87
CA ASN A 139 -25.49 9.29 23.68
C ASN A 139 -25.18 7.94 24.35
N GLY A 140 -26.12 7.00 24.29
CA GLY A 140 -26.00 5.67 24.92
C GLY A 140 -26.37 5.62 26.41
N VAL A 141 -26.57 6.76 27.08
CA VAL A 141 -26.92 6.83 28.51
C VAL A 141 -28.43 6.87 28.70
N PRO A 142 -29.03 6.06 29.59
CA PRO A 142 -30.47 6.07 29.78
C PRO A 142 -31.00 7.38 30.37
N SER A 143 -32.03 7.95 29.73
CA SER A 143 -32.66 9.21 30.20
C SER A 143 -33.58 9.04 31.41
N GLY A 144 -33.91 7.80 31.80
CA GLY A 144 -34.92 7.51 32.82
C GLY A 144 -36.37 7.74 32.36
N SER A 145 -36.59 8.15 31.10
CA SER A 145 -37.90 8.52 30.56
C SER A 145 -38.16 7.88 29.21
N SER A 146 -39.43 7.56 28.93
CA SER A 146 -39.87 7.12 27.59
C SER A 146 -39.87 8.24 26.56
N PHE A 147 -39.63 9.49 26.96
CA PHE A 147 -39.48 10.62 26.05
C PHE A 147 -38.51 11.69 26.59
N VAL A 148 -37.90 12.44 25.68
CA VAL A 148 -37.04 13.60 25.97
C VAL A 148 -37.38 14.74 25.00
N ILE A 149 -37.13 15.99 25.43
CA ILE A 149 -37.24 17.17 24.55
C ILE A 149 -35.85 17.38 23.94
N PHE A 150 -35.64 17.07 22.66
CA PHE A 150 -34.28 17.03 22.10
C PHE A 150 -33.63 18.42 22.01
N THR A 151 -34.43 19.48 21.92
CA THR A 151 -33.95 20.88 21.89
C THR A 151 -33.32 21.34 23.20
N THR A 152 -33.46 20.58 24.30
CA THR A 152 -32.73 20.84 25.55
C THR A 152 -31.31 20.27 25.57
N TYR A 153 -30.90 19.55 24.53
CA TYR A 153 -29.57 18.95 24.39
C TYR A 153 -28.74 19.69 23.32
N PRO A 154 -27.39 19.69 23.43
CA PRO A 154 -26.53 20.32 22.43
C PRO A 154 -26.69 19.67 21.04
N PRO A 155 -26.53 20.44 19.95
CA PRO A 155 -26.49 19.85 18.62
C PRO A 155 -25.36 18.82 18.46
N GLY A 156 -25.62 17.74 17.72
CA GLY A 156 -24.77 16.55 17.63
C GLY A 156 -25.16 15.41 18.60
N THR A 157 -26.10 15.64 19.53
CA THR A 157 -26.57 14.60 20.47
C THR A 157 -27.32 13.49 19.75
N GLN A 158 -26.95 12.22 20.03
CA GLN A 158 -27.57 11.02 19.48
C GLN A 158 -28.64 10.47 20.43
N PHE A 159 -29.77 10.05 19.87
CA PHE A 159 -30.90 9.46 20.59
C PHE A 159 -31.19 8.05 20.05
N SER A 160 -31.45 7.11 20.95
CA SER A 160 -31.89 5.74 20.61
C SER A 160 -32.84 5.19 21.68
N CYS A 161 -33.44 4.01 21.49
CA CYS A 161 -34.33 3.36 22.47
C CYS A 161 -33.67 2.18 23.16
N GLY A 162 -33.87 2.03 24.48
CA GLY A 162 -33.32 0.92 25.26
C GLY A 162 -34.20 0.51 26.44
N CYS A 163 -33.98 -0.72 26.94
CA CYS A 163 -34.69 -1.28 28.08
C CYS A 163 -33.97 -0.99 29.41
N ASN A 164 -34.70 -0.50 30.41
CA ASN A 164 -34.15 -0.25 31.75
C ASN A 164 -33.92 -1.57 32.50
N THR A 165 -32.68 -2.00 32.71
CA THR A 165 -32.36 -3.06 33.69
C THR A 165 -32.29 -2.42 35.08
N SER A 166 -33.35 -2.54 35.88
CA SER A 166 -33.40 -1.97 37.22
C SER A 166 -32.28 -2.50 38.13
N ASN A 167 -31.49 -1.56 38.66
CA ASN A 167 -30.49 -1.60 39.72
C ASN A 167 -29.23 -2.48 39.52
N PRO A 168 -28.05 -1.88 39.27
CA PRO A 168 -26.81 -2.46 39.72
C PRO A 168 -26.81 -2.55 41.26
N PRO A 169 -26.36 -3.66 41.87
CA PRO A 169 -26.51 -3.93 43.30
C PRO A 169 -25.70 -3.01 44.22
N CYS A 170 -24.86 -2.12 43.69
CA CYS A 170 -23.98 -1.24 44.42
C CYS A 170 -23.85 0.12 43.70
N GLU A 171 -24.57 1.13 44.20
CA GLU A 171 -24.53 2.51 43.69
C GLU A 171 -24.21 3.51 44.82
N PRO A 172 -23.68 4.70 44.49
CA PRO A 172 -23.56 5.79 45.45
C PRO A 172 -24.91 6.11 46.11
N ALA A 173 -24.92 6.30 47.43
CA ALA A 173 -26.13 6.69 48.14
C ALA A 173 -26.61 8.07 47.63
N PRO A 174 -27.93 8.36 47.60
CA PRO A 174 -28.49 9.62 47.09
C PRO A 174 -27.98 10.93 47.75
N GLY A 175 -27.16 10.84 48.80
CA GLY A 175 -26.49 11.97 49.45
C GLY A 175 -24.97 12.02 49.25
N GLY A 176 -24.39 11.11 48.46
CA GLY A 176 -22.94 11.06 48.17
C GLY A 176 -22.03 10.70 49.34
N GLN A 177 -22.59 10.39 50.53
CA GLN A 177 -21.81 10.15 51.75
C GLN A 177 -21.27 8.71 51.87
N GLY A 178 -21.60 7.82 50.93
CA GLY A 178 -21.23 6.41 50.97
C GLY A 178 -21.92 5.62 49.86
N CYS A 179 -21.66 4.32 49.79
CA CYS A 179 -22.36 3.42 48.88
C CYS A 179 -23.61 2.82 49.54
N ASN A 180 -24.68 2.65 48.77
CA ASN A 180 -25.92 2.08 49.27
C ASN A 180 -25.77 0.56 49.45
N GLN A 181 -25.85 0.07 50.69
CA GLN A 181 -25.67 -1.34 51.05
C GLN A 181 -26.88 -2.22 50.66
N THR A 182 -27.20 -2.31 49.38
CA THR A 182 -27.99 -3.44 48.87
C THR A 182 -27.11 -4.68 48.72
N GLN A 183 -27.67 -5.87 48.93
CA GLN A 183 -26.90 -7.12 48.96
C GLN A 183 -26.12 -7.30 47.66
N CYS A 184 -24.79 -7.29 47.75
CA CYS A 184 -23.92 -7.74 46.67
C CYS A 184 -24.30 -9.17 46.25
N PRO A 185 -24.23 -9.48 44.96
CA PRO A 185 -24.73 -10.74 44.42
C PRO A 185 -23.98 -11.96 44.97
N ASN A 186 -22.73 -11.78 45.42
CA ASN A 186 -21.95 -12.85 46.03
C ASN A 186 -21.89 -12.73 47.56
N SER A 187 -22.06 -13.88 48.23
CA SER A 187 -21.95 -13.98 49.70
C SER A 187 -20.52 -13.66 50.16
N GLY A 188 -20.33 -12.51 50.80
CA GLY A 188 -19.05 -12.07 51.37
C GLY A 188 -18.50 -10.77 50.78
N GLU A 189 -19.10 -10.27 49.71
CA GLU A 189 -18.80 -8.95 49.15
C GLU A 189 -19.52 -7.84 49.93
N VAL A 190 -18.85 -6.71 50.07
CA VAL A 190 -19.38 -5.47 50.63
C VAL A 190 -19.28 -4.40 49.54
N CYS A 191 -20.30 -3.56 49.44
CA CYS A 191 -20.35 -2.45 48.50
C CYS A 191 -19.46 -1.31 49.01
N PHE A 192 -18.28 -1.14 48.40
CA PHE A 192 -17.29 -0.13 48.75
C PHE A 192 -17.23 1.00 47.72
N PRO A 193 -16.83 2.21 48.12
CA PRO A 193 -16.58 3.27 47.16
C PRO A 193 -15.31 2.97 46.36
N ARG A 194 -15.38 3.16 45.04
CA ARG A 194 -14.24 3.06 44.12
C ARG A 194 -13.66 4.43 43.81
N CYS A 195 -14.54 5.42 43.60
CA CYS A 195 -14.18 6.79 43.29
C CYS A 195 -14.90 7.81 44.17
N VAL A 196 -14.17 8.86 44.58
CA VAL A 196 -14.66 9.97 45.40
C VAL A 196 -14.22 11.30 44.80
N THR A 197 -15.16 12.21 44.61
CA THR A 197 -14.90 13.59 44.19
C THR A 197 -14.85 14.51 45.40
N MET A 198 -13.74 15.24 45.56
CA MET A 198 -13.59 16.27 46.60
C MET A 198 -14.25 17.56 46.14
N THR A 199 -15.37 17.92 46.80
CA THR A 199 -16.09 19.18 46.57
C THR A 199 -15.82 20.18 47.69
N ALA A 200 -16.18 21.45 47.49
CA ALA A 200 -16.08 22.48 48.53
C ALA A 200 -16.89 22.14 49.81
N THR A 201 -17.90 21.27 49.70
CA THR A 201 -18.74 20.83 50.82
C THR A 201 -18.29 19.50 51.45
N GLY A 202 -17.25 18.86 50.93
CA GLY A 202 -16.73 17.56 51.39
C GLY A 202 -16.62 16.51 50.26
N PRO A 203 -16.11 15.30 50.58
CA PRO A 203 -16.06 14.19 49.63
C PRO A 203 -17.46 13.70 49.25
N VAL A 204 -17.66 13.46 47.96
CA VAL A 204 -18.86 12.87 47.37
C VAL A 204 -18.45 11.59 46.66
N VAL A 205 -18.97 10.44 47.10
CA VAL A 205 -18.79 9.16 46.42
C VAL A 205 -19.49 9.24 45.05
N VAL A 206 -18.75 9.01 43.98
CA VAL A 206 -19.25 9.07 42.60
C VAL A 206 -19.31 7.69 41.93
N ASP A 207 -18.59 6.70 42.46
CA ASP A 207 -18.63 5.32 41.97
C ASP A 207 -18.49 4.32 43.13
N CYS A 208 -19.18 3.18 43.01
CA CYS A 208 -19.27 2.12 44.02
C CYS A 208 -19.20 0.75 43.36
N GLU A 209 -18.54 -0.20 44.02
CA GLU A 209 -18.39 -1.56 43.49
C GLU A 209 -18.51 -2.62 44.60
N CYS A 210 -19.10 -3.76 44.28
CA CYS A 210 -19.12 -4.93 45.16
C CYS A 210 -17.77 -5.61 45.13
N ARG A 211 -17.04 -5.60 46.25
CA ARG A 211 -15.70 -6.18 46.40
C ARG A 211 -15.58 -6.91 47.73
N GLN A 212 -14.62 -7.81 47.86
CA GLN A 212 -14.29 -8.38 49.17
C GLN A 212 -13.64 -7.29 50.06
N ASP A 213 -13.81 -7.37 51.39
CA ASP A 213 -13.24 -6.42 52.37
C ASP A 213 -11.70 -6.29 52.31
N ILE A 214 -11.03 -7.21 51.60
CA ILE A 214 -9.59 -7.23 51.40
C ILE A 214 -9.14 -6.71 50.04
N GLU A 215 -10.04 -6.40 49.11
CA GLU A 215 -9.70 -5.95 47.75
C GLU A 215 -9.53 -4.43 47.69
N CYS A 216 -8.76 -3.93 46.72
CA CYS A 216 -8.50 -2.50 46.52
C CYS A 216 -9.80 -1.67 46.45
N HIS A 217 -9.93 -0.70 47.36
CA HIS A 217 -11.04 0.23 47.47
C HIS A 217 -10.59 1.56 48.11
N ILE A 218 -11.47 2.57 48.14
CA ILE A 218 -11.15 3.87 48.73
C ILE A 218 -11.65 3.98 50.18
N GLU A 219 -10.78 4.45 51.08
CA GLU A 219 -11.14 4.82 52.45
C GLU A 219 -11.07 6.34 52.64
N MET A 220 -12.08 6.88 53.34
CA MET A 220 -12.18 8.31 53.64
C MET A 220 -11.25 8.66 54.82
N GLY A 221 -10.02 9.09 54.53
CA GLY A 221 -9.10 9.61 55.52
C GLY A 221 -9.49 11.00 56.07
N PRO A 222 -8.89 11.45 57.20
CA PRO A 222 -9.24 12.72 57.86
C PRO A 222 -8.87 13.99 57.06
N ALA A 223 -8.12 13.86 55.96
CA ALA A 223 -7.71 14.99 55.11
C ALA A 223 -7.89 14.71 53.61
N LEU A 224 -7.59 13.49 53.15
CA LEU A 224 -7.75 13.05 51.76
C LEU A 224 -8.16 11.57 51.70
N PRO A 225 -8.90 11.15 50.66
CA PRO A 225 -9.14 9.74 50.38
C PRO A 225 -7.82 9.00 50.08
N TYR A 226 -7.69 7.76 50.54
CA TYR A 226 -6.56 6.88 50.21
C TYR A 226 -7.06 5.49 49.82
N CYS A 227 -6.23 4.74 49.09
CA CYS A 227 -6.56 3.38 48.68
C CYS A 227 -6.16 2.38 49.76
N ASN A 228 -7.04 1.44 50.07
CA ASN A 228 -6.82 0.33 51.00
C ASN A 228 -7.19 -1.00 50.32
N GLY A 229 -6.55 -2.10 50.72
CA GLY A 229 -6.79 -3.43 50.16
C GLY A 229 -5.60 -4.01 49.37
N LEU A 230 -5.76 -5.25 48.93
CA LEU A 230 -4.81 -6.03 48.16
C LEU A 230 -5.27 -6.12 46.70
N CYS A 231 -4.29 -6.18 45.80
CA CYS A 231 -4.49 -6.45 44.39
C CYS A 231 -3.94 -7.84 44.01
N PRO A 232 -4.36 -8.43 42.88
CA PRO A 232 -3.79 -9.66 42.36
C PRO A 232 -2.25 -9.59 42.20
N PRO A 233 -1.51 -10.71 42.31
CA PRO A 233 -0.07 -10.72 42.10
C PRO A 233 0.35 -10.05 40.78
N GLY A 234 1.34 -9.16 40.83
CA GLY A 234 1.79 -8.36 39.68
C GLY A 234 1.13 -7.00 39.54
N THR A 235 0.18 -6.64 40.43
CA THR A 235 -0.49 -5.33 40.44
C THR A 235 -0.43 -4.70 41.84
N GLU A 236 -0.42 -3.36 41.92
CA GLU A 236 -0.56 -2.60 43.17
C GLU A 236 -1.82 -1.72 43.17
N CYS A 237 -2.36 -1.47 44.37
CA CYS A 237 -3.56 -0.67 44.57
C CYS A 237 -3.16 0.82 44.56
N VAL A 238 -3.31 1.47 43.42
CA VAL A 238 -2.84 2.85 43.21
C VAL A 238 -4.01 3.82 43.16
N ARG A 239 -3.78 5.00 43.72
CA ARG A 239 -4.71 6.13 43.66
C ARG A 239 -4.48 6.93 42.39
N SER A 240 -5.48 7.01 41.52
CA SER A 240 -5.49 7.94 40.38
C SER A 240 -6.21 9.24 40.76
N GLU A 241 -5.75 10.36 40.21
CA GLU A 241 -6.32 11.69 40.45
C GLU A 241 -6.73 12.32 39.11
N THR A 242 -7.99 12.71 38.98
CA THR A 242 -8.50 13.42 37.81
C THR A 242 -9.03 14.78 38.24
N VAL A 243 -8.51 15.86 37.64
CA VAL A 243 -9.01 17.21 37.85
C VAL A 243 -10.16 17.43 36.87
N ASN A 244 -11.38 17.57 37.39
CA ASN A 244 -12.56 17.81 36.59
C ASN A 244 -12.59 19.25 36.06
N THR A 245 -13.30 19.48 34.97
CA THR A 245 -13.45 20.81 34.34
C THR A 245 -14.08 21.87 35.26
N ASP A 246 -14.78 21.45 36.32
CA ASP A 246 -15.36 22.34 37.33
C ASP A 246 -14.38 22.68 38.48
N GLY A 247 -13.15 22.18 38.43
CA GLY A 247 -12.10 22.40 39.42
C GLY A 247 -12.17 21.45 40.64
N THR A 248 -13.11 20.51 40.68
CA THR A 248 -13.11 19.42 41.67
C THR A 248 -12.07 18.35 41.31
N ILE A 249 -11.63 17.57 42.29
CA ILE A 249 -10.67 16.48 42.07
C ILE A 249 -11.34 15.16 42.41
N THR A 250 -11.39 14.24 41.44
CA THR A 250 -11.84 12.86 41.64
C THR A 250 -10.65 11.95 41.92
N TYR A 251 -10.73 11.21 43.01
CA TYR A 251 -9.78 10.18 43.42
C TYR A 251 -10.41 8.81 43.19
N CYS A 252 -9.73 7.94 42.45
CA CYS A 252 -10.15 6.55 42.23
C CYS A 252 -9.04 5.59 42.70
N CYS A 253 -9.43 4.38 43.10
CA CYS A 253 -8.50 3.32 43.48
C CYS A 253 -8.65 2.13 42.55
N ASP A 254 -7.58 1.78 41.84
CA ASP A 254 -7.54 0.67 40.89
C ASP A 254 -6.30 -0.20 41.10
N CYS A 255 -6.42 -1.48 40.79
CA CYS A 255 -5.27 -2.38 40.70
C CYS A 255 -4.57 -2.16 39.36
N VAL A 256 -3.43 -1.47 39.37
CA VAL A 256 -2.60 -1.25 38.18
C VAL A 256 -1.40 -2.20 38.22
N PRO A 257 -0.89 -2.69 37.07
CA PRO A 257 0.38 -3.41 37.03
C PRO A 257 1.46 -2.60 37.76
N ILE A 258 2.28 -3.26 38.58
CA ILE A 258 3.44 -2.62 39.20
C ILE A 258 4.28 -2.06 38.06
N THR A 259 4.40 -0.74 37.98
CA THR A 259 5.00 -0.07 36.83
C THR A 259 6.45 -0.52 36.64
N THR A 260 6.71 -0.94 35.41
CA THR A 260 8.03 -1.25 34.88
C THR A 260 8.92 0.00 34.88
N CYS A 261 10.22 -0.23 34.98
CA CYS A 261 11.25 0.78 34.79
C CYS A 261 11.04 1.50 33.44
N GLU A 262 10.64 2.77 33.45
CA GLU A 262 10.32 3.56 32.26
C GLU A 262 11.13 4.86 32.21
N PRO A 263 11.38 5.43 31.02
CA PRO A 263 12.00 6.75 30.89
C PRO A 263 11.17 7.84 31.59
N LEU A 264 11.85 8.86 32.14
CA LEU A 264 11.16 10.07 32.61
C LEU A 264 10.38 10.73 31.46
N PRO A 265 9.27 11.44 31.73
CA PRO A 265 8.51 12.14 30.68
C PRO A 265 9.33 13.14 29.85
N ASP A 266 10.42 13.67 30.42
CA ASP A 266 11.37 14.56 29.72
C ASP A 266 12.51 13.82 29.01
N GLN A 267 12.52 12.48 29.08
CA GLN A 267 13.51 11.57 28.50
C GLN A 267 14.94 11.82 28.98
N SER A 268 15.14 12.52 30.10
CA SER A 268 16.48 12.86 30.59
C SER A 268 17.19 11.71 31.31
N ALA A 269 16.42 10.80 31.92
CA ALA A 269 16.89 9.64 32.66
C ALA A 269 15.77 8.59 32.77
N CYS A 270 16.08 7.44 33.37
CA CYS A 270 15.05 6.49 33.80
C CYS A 270 14.38 6.94 35.10
N ALA A 271 13.07 6.69 35.22
CA ALA A 271 12.33 7.03 36.41
C ALA A 271 12.88 6.23 37.62
N PRO A 272 13.17 6.87 38.76
CA PRO A 272 13.68 6.19 39.94
C PRO A 272 12.55 5.39 40.62
N VAL A 273 12.24 4.23 40.06
CA VAL A 273 11.28 3.26 40.60
C VAL A 273 12.02 2.19 41.42
N GLN A 274 11.34 1.64 42.43
CA GLN A 274 11.87 0.46 43.13
C GLN A 274 11.73 -0.75 42.21
N CYS A 275 12.85 -1.28 41.74
CA CYS A 275 12.86 -2.52 40.97
C CYS A 275 12.33 -3.70 41.80
N PRO A 276 11.67 -4.69 41.16
CA PRO A 276 11.05 -5.83 41.85
C PRO A 276 12.02 -6.64 42.71
N ILE A 277 13.31 -6.63 42.38
CA ILE A 277 14.37 -7.33 43.09
C ILE A 277 15.18 -6.33 43.92
N ALA A 278 15.30 -6.61 45.22
CA ALA A 278 16.03 -5.76 46.14
C ALA A 278 17.53 -5.66 45.75
N GLY A 279 17.98 -4.46 45.39
CA GLY A 279 19.35 -4.18 44.98
C GLY A 279 19.53 -3.89 43.49
N GLU A 280 18.47 -4.00 42.68
CA GLU A 280 18.45 -3.52 41.30
C GLU A 280 18.14 -2.02 41.24
N GLU A 281 18.65 -1.37 40.19
CA GLU A 281 18.41 0.03 39.86
C GLU A 281 17.79 0.10 38.45
N CYS A 282 16.91 1.08 38.24
CA CYS A 282 16.31 1.33 36.94
C CYS A 282 17.30 2.10 36.06
N GLN A 283 17.87 1.46 35.05
CA GLN A 283 18.99 1.97 34.25
C GLN A 283 18.62 2.13 32.76
N PRO A 284 19.23 3.08 32.03
CA PRO A 284 18.96 3.28 30.62
C PRO A 284 19.46 2.11 29.79
N ARG A 285 18.57 1.50 29.00
CA ARG A 285 18.95 0.46 28.03
C ARG A 285 19.27 1.04 26.66
N CYS A 286 18.52 2.05 26.24
CA CYS A 286 18.69 2.73 24.96
C CYS A 286 18.67 4.26 25.09
N ILE A 287 19.61 4.93 24.43
CA ILE A 287 19.71 6.39 24.34
C ILE A 287 19.67 6.81 22.86
N LEU A 288 18.74 7.68 22.50
CA LEU A 288 18.65 8.35 21.20
C LEU A 288 19.44 9.65 21.24
N ILE A 289 20.39 9.84 20.33
CA ILE A 289 21.01 11.15 20.07
C ILE A 289 20.28 11.76 18.89
N GLY A 290 19.47 12.79 19.14
CA GLY A 290 18.73 13.47 18.08
C GLY A 290 19.66 14.19 17.10
N PHE A 291 19.13 14.61 15.94
CA PHE A 291 19.88 15.47 15.00
C PHE A 291 20.30 16.82 15.62
N ASP A 292 19.64 17.23 16.70
CA ASP A 292 19.99 18.39 17.53
C ASP A 292 21.19 18.14 18.48
N GLY A 293 21.71 16.91 18.51
CA GLY A 293 22.79 16.47 19.40
C GLY A 293 22.34 16.25 20.85
N VAL A 294 21.03 16.28 21.15
CA VAL A 294 20.51 16.12 22.52
C VAL A 294 20.20 14.65 22.81
N PRO A 295 20.79 14.05 23.87
CA PRO A 295 20.52 12.68 24.28
C PRO A 295 19.13 12.55 24.93
N ARG A 296 18.40 11.50 24.56
CA ARG A 296 17.07 11.14 25.06
C ARG A 296 17.03 9.66 25.42
N VAL A 297 16.75 9.32 26.67
CA VAL A 297 16.53 7.95 27.11
C VAL A 297 15.21 7.46 26.54
N THR A 298 15.27 6.39 25.74
CA THR A 298 14.09 5.82 25.04
C THR A 298 13.64 4.50 25.62
N ASP A 299 14.49 3.84 26.41
CA ASP A 299 14.19 2.56 27.02
C ASP A 299 14.97 2.39 28.32
N CYS A 300 14.35 1.73 29.29
CA CYS A 300 14.84 1.58 30.65
C CYS A 300 14.58 0.15 31.14
N GLU A 301 15.51 -0.42 31.89
CA GLU A 301 15.38 -1.78 32.43
C GLU A 301 15.88 -1.84 33.88
N CYS A 302 15.23 -2.68 34.69
CA CYS A 302 15.70 -2.99 36.03
C CYS A 302 16.84 -4.00 35.94
N GLY A 303 18.03 -3.60 36.38
CA GLY A 303 19.21 -4.44 36.39
C GLY A 303 20.06 -4.19 37.62
N SER A 304 21.04 -5.08 37.86
CA SER A 304 22.03 -4.79 38.91
C SER A 304 22.86 -3.56 38.51
N PRO A 305 23.43 -2.78 39.45
CA PRO A 305 24.26 -1.62 39.12
C PRO A 305 25.46 -1.91 38.20
N ASN A 306 25.84 -3.19 38.07
CA ASN A 306 26.93 -3.66 37.23
C ASN A 306 26.42 -4.45 36.01
N GLU A 307 25.14 -4.41 35.67
CA GLU A 307 24.57 -5.06 34.49
C GLU A 307 24.77 -4.18 33.26
N CYS A 308 24.79 -4.78 32.08
CA CYS A 308 25.02 -4.08 30.82
C CYS A 308 23.93 -3.03 30.54
N HIS A 309 24.30 -1.76 30.49
CA HIS A 309 23.38 -0.65 30.24
C HIS A 309 24.10 0.51 29.51
N ALA A 310 23.33 1.45 28.99
CA ALA A 310 23.85 2.63 28.30
C ALA A 310 24.07 3.79 29.28
N GLU A 311 25.27 4.36 29.29
CA GLU A 311 25.58 5.57 30.06
C GLU A 311 26.23 6.62 29.17
N LEU A 312 25.79 7.87 29.31
CA LEU A 312 26.44 9.01 28.66
C LEU A 312 27.50 9.60 29.61
N LEU A 313 28.76 9.22 29.40
CA LEU A 313 29.87 9.72 30.22
C LEU A 313 30.01 11.25 30.09
N PRO A 314 30.38 11.97 31.17
CA PRO A 314 30.56 13.42 31.11
C PRO A 314 31.54 13.85 30.00
N GLY A 315 31.02 14.55 28.99
CA GLY A 315 31.79 15.04 27.84
C GLY A 315 31.83 14.11 26.61
N ALA A 316 31.26 12.91 26.71
CA ALA A 316 31.06 12.04 25.55
C ALA A 316 29.87 12.53 24.71
N GLN A 317 30.03 12.52 23.38
CA GLN A 317 28.96 12.80 22.43
C GLN A 317 28.19 11.52 22.03
N ILE A 318 28.74 10.35 22.38
CA ILE A 318 28.21 9.03 22.05
C ILE A 318 28.04 8.28 23.38
N PRO A 319 26.87 7.67 23.66
CA PRO A 319 26.68 6.81 24.83
C PRO A 319 27.66 5.63 24.80
N GLU A 320 28.14 5.17 25.95
CA GLU A 320 28.95 3.96 26.06
C GLU A 320 28.17 2.86 26.79
N CYS A 321 28.40 1.60 26.41
CA CYS A 321 27.85 0.47 27.14
C CYS A 321 28.78 0.11 28.30
N ILE A 322 28.24 0.19 29.51
CA ILE A 322 28.97 -0.11 30.75
C ILE A 322 28.27 -1.21 31.53
N GLY A 323 29.02 -1.84 32.43
CA GLY A 323 28.58 -3.02 33.17
C GLY A 323 29.19 -4.32 32.62
N GLY A 324 28.80 -5.42 33.22
CA GLY A 324 29.21 -6.77 32.88
C GLY A 324 28.01 -7.63 32.51
N CYS A 325 28.26 -8.63 31.69
CA CYS A 325 27.28 -9.63 31.33
C CYS A 325 27.51 -10.94 32.09
N PRO A 326 26.50 -11.83 32.16
CA PRO A 326 26.68 -13.19 32.62
C PRO A 326 27.89 -13.89 31.96
N PRO A 327 28.57 -14.84 32.65
CA PRO A 327 29.73 -15.53 32.08
C PRO A 327 29.44 -16.15 30.70
N GLY A 328 30.28 -15.82 29.72
CA GLY A 328 30.10 -16.22 28.31
C GLY A 328 29.39 -15.19 27.44
N GLN A 329 29.08 -14.02 27.98
CA GLN A 329 28.51 -12.89 27.25
C GLN A 329 29.39 -11.63 27.41
N VAL A 330 29.34 -10.75 26.41
CA VAL A 330 29.97 -9.42 26.39
C VAL A 330 28.89 -8.36 26.20
N CYS A 331 29.10 -7.22 26.86
CA CYS A 331 28.20 -6.07 26.75
C CYS A 331 28.57 -5.34 25.45
N ILE A 332 27.68 -5.37 24.46
CA ILE A 332 27.91 -4.70 23.17
C ILE A 332 26.94 -3.54 22.99
N GLN A 333 27.35 -2.60 22.15
CA GLN A 333 26.52 -1.51 21.67
C GLN A 333 25.92 -1.87 20.31
N ARG A 334 24.60 -1.73 20.17
CA ARG A 334 23.91 -1.72 18.87
C ARG A 334 23.49 -0.31 18.52
N VAL A 335 23.64 0.05 17.25
CA VAL A 335 23.35 1.38 16.72
C VAL A 335 22.26 1.25 15.66
N PHE A 336 21.20 2.04 15.80
CA PHE A 336 20.07 2.08 14.87
C PHE A 336 19.88 3.51 14.36
N ALA A 337 19.84 3.70 13.04
CA ALA A 337 19.36 4.95 12.46
C ALA A 337 17.83 5.01 12.60
N THR A 338 17.31 6.14 13.10
CA THR A 338 15.87 6.42 13.19
C THR A 338 15.57 7.76 12.50
N PRO A 339 14.30 8.02 12.13
CA PRO A 339 13.90 9.32 11.59
C PRO A 339 14.13 10.52 12.52
N GLU A 340 14.51 10.28 13.77
CA GLU A 340 14.68 11.29 14.81
C GLU A 340 16.16 11.46 15.21
N GLY A 341 17.06 10.58 14.76
CA GLY A 341 18.49 10.58 15.08
C GLY A 341 19.09 9.17 15.15
N THR A 342 20.13 9.00 15.98
CA THR A 342 20.82 7.71 16.13
C THR A 342 20.54 7.11 17.50
N ARG A 343 19.95 5.92 17.56
CA ARG A 343 19.63 5.20 18.79
C ARG A 343 20.72 4.19 19.13
N TYR A 344 21.29 4.30 20.33
CA TYR A 344 22.33 3.43 20.88
C TYR A 344 21.73 2.57 21.97
N CYS A 345 21.74 1.24 21.80
CA CYS A 345 21.22 0.28 22.77
C CYS A 345 22.32 -0.66 23.26
N CYS A 346 22.32 -0.98 24.55
CA CYS A 346 23.27 -1.92 25.13
C CYS A 346 22.60 -3.26 25.43
N GLU A 347 23.27 -4.36 25.09
CA GLU A 347 22.79 -5.71 25.40
C GLU A 347 23.93 -6.71 25.63
N CYS A 348 23.62 -7.77 26.38
CA CYS A 348 24.53 -8.88 26.59
C CYS A 348 24.37 -9.93 25.48
N VAL A 349 25.37 -10.02 24.60
CA VAL A 349 25.44 -11.07 23.58
C VAL A 349 26.46 -12.12 23.97
N GLN A 350 26.28 -13.37 23.53
CA GLN A 350 27.34 -14.37 23.74
C GLN A 350 28.61 -13.92 23.02
N ASP A 351 29.75 -14.00 23.71
CA ASP A 351 31.08 -13.61 23.21
C ASP A 351 31.40 -14.45 21.96
N PRO A 352 31.22 -13.92 20.73
CA PRO A 352 31.37 -14.70 19.52
C PRO A 352 32.87 -14.75 19.16
N PRO A 353 33.44 -15.91 18.82
CA PRO A 353 34.77 -15.95 18.23
C PRO A 353 34.78 -15.23 16.88
N GLU A 354 35.74 -14.32 16.71
CA GLU A 354 35.89 -13.43 15.55
C GLU A 354 36.01 -14.16 14.21
N CYS A 355 35.34 -13.65 13.17
CA CYS A 355 35.56 -14.01 11.77
C CYS A 355 36.94 -13.50 11.33
N ILE A 356 37.92 -14.40 11.25
CA ILE A 356 39.32 -14.07 10.94
C ILE A 356 39.84 -14.83 9.70
N PRO A 357 40.87 -14.29 9.02
CA PRO A 357 41.58 -15.04 7.99
C PRO A 357 42.12 -16.36 8.51
N THR A 358 42.05 -17.39 7.69
CA THR A 358 42.75 -18.67 7.91
C THR A 358 44.23 -18.44 8.21
N PRO A 359 44.88 -19.30 9.02
CA PRO A 359 46.32 -19.17 9.29
C PRO A 359 47.20 -19.18 8.03
N ASP A 360 46.74 -19.76 6.92
CA ASP A 360 47.42 -19.75 5.63
C ASP A 360 47.02 -18.58 4.72
N ARG A 361 46.10 -17.71 5.16
CA ARG A 361 45.55 -16.53 4.46
C ARG A 361 44.92 -16.85 3.11
N THR A 362 44.41 -18.06 2.91
CA THR A 362 43.79 -18.44 1.64
C THR A 362 42.27 -18.28 1.64
N ALA A 363 41.65 -18.27 2.81
CA ALA A 363 40.22 -18.12 3.00
C ALA A 363 39.88 -17.45 4.35
N CYS A 364 38.61 -17.15 4.56
CA CYS A 364 38.07 -16.86 5.89
C CYS A 364 37.62 -18.17 6.57
N VAL A 365 37.88 -18.33 7.86
CA VAL A 365 37.50 -19.57 8.57
C VAL A 365 36.00 -19.54 8.86
N PRO A 366 35.23 -20.60 8.54
CA PRO A 366 33.80 -20.62 8.77
C PRO A 366 33.51 -20.70 10.27
N PHE A 367 33.02 -19.59 10.82
CA PHE A 367 32.31 -19.58 12.10
C PHE A 367 30.90 -19.06 11.87
N GLN A 368 29.92 -19.55 12.65
CA GLN A 368 28.54 -19.11 12.54
C GLN A 368 28.46 -17.63 12.93
N CYS A 369 28.23 -16.76 11.93
CA CYS A 369 28.00 -15.34 12.15
C CYS A 369 26.79 -15.18 13.10
N PRO A 370 26.92 -14.32 14.13
CA PRO A 370 26.01 -14.32 15.27
C PRO A 370 24.69 -13.59 14.97
N GLN A 371 23.81 -14.14 14.13
CA GLN A 371 22.38 -13.82 14.13
C GLN A 371 21.45 -14.95 13.67
N ASN A 372 20.26 -14.98 14.27
CA ASN A 372 19.18 -15.98 14.14
C ASN A 372 18.37 -15.88 12.82
N GLY A 373 19.03 -15.62 11.69
CA GLY A 373 18.37 -15.37 10.40
C GLY A 373 19.18 -15.85 9.19
N ALA A 374 19.53 -17.14 9.15
CA ALA A 374 19.85 -17.96 7.96
C ALA A 374 20.80 -17.50 6.82
N LEU A 375 21.41 -16.30 6.72
CA LEU A 375 22.12 -15.90 5.48
C LEU A 375 23.46 -15.13 5.60
N GLU A 376 24.06 -14.96 6.78
CA GLU A 376 25.41 -14.36 6.91
C GLU A 376 26.52 -15.41 6.88
N GLU A 377 27.52 -15.20 6.02
CA GLU A 377 28.74 -16.01 5.92
C GLU A 377 29.98 -15.14 6.21
N CYS A 378 31.03 -15.76 6.76
CA CYS A 378 32.31 -15.10 6.99
C CYS A 378 33.05 -14.94 5.66
N GLN A 379 32.98 -13.74 5.07
CA GLN A 379 33.48 -13.44 3.72
C GLN A 379 34.74 -12.55 3.75
N PRO A 380 35.59 -12.60 2.70
CA PRO A 380 36.77 -11.75 2.58
C PRO A 380 36.37 -10.29 2.35
N ARG A 381 36.74 -9.41 3.30
CA ARG A 381 36.57 -7.95 3.15
C ARG A 381 37.73 -7.32 2.40
N CYS A 382 38.95 -7.82 2.65
CA CYS A 382 40.16 -7.32 2.01
C CYS A 382 41.10 -8.47 1.64
N VAL A 383 41.69 -8.37 0.46
CA VAL A 383 42.75 -9.27 0.00
C VAL A 383 43.98 -8.47 -0.45
N ARG A 384 45.16 -9.07 -0.33
CA ARG A 384 46.42 -8.54 -0.82
C ARG A 384 46.87 -9.31 -2.04
N MET A 385 47.02 -8.63 -3.17
CA MET A 385 47.67 -9.16 -4.36
C MET A 385 49.17 -8.82 -4.31
N THR A 386 50.00 -9.84 -4.15
CA THR A 386 51.47 -9.70 -4.17
C THR A 386 51.99 -9.43 -5.59
N ASN A 387 53.24 -8.94 -5.70
CA ASN A 387 53.90 -8.70 -6.99
C ASN A 387 54.09 -9.95 -7.87
N HIS A 388 53.88 -11.13 -7.29
CA HIS A 388 53.95 -12.41 -7.98
C HIS A 388 52.56 -12.95 -8.39
N GLY A 389 51.49 -12.18 -8.17
CA GLY A 389 50.11 -12.55 -8.50
C GLY A 389 49.43 -13.45 -7.47
N THR A 390 50.09 -13.76 -6.35
CA THR A 390 49.48 -14.51 -5.24
C THR A 390 48.53 -13.60 -4.46
N ILE A 391 47.34 -14.11 -4.12
CA ILE A 391 46.32 -13.42 -3.33
C ILE A 391 46.36 -13.95 -1.89
N GLU A 392 46.42 -13.04 -0.91
CA GLU A 392 46.34 -13.34 0.52
C GLU A 392 45.13 -12.64 1.14
N VAL A 393 44.24 -13.36 1.81
CA VAL A 393 43.15 -12.76 2.60
C VAL A 393 43.75 -12.07 3.83
N ILE A 394 43.57 -10.76 3.92
CA ILE A 394 44.12 -9.94 5.02
C ILE A 394 43.05 -9.48 6.02
N ASN A 395 41.77 -9.47 5.61
CA ASN A 395 40.66 -9.15 6.50
C ASN A 395 39.39 -9.94 6.10
N CYS A 396 38.63 -10.37 7.09
CA CYS A 396 37.37 -11.11 6.96
C CYS A 396 36.29 -10.42 7.80
N ASP A 397 35.04 -10.52 7.37
CA ASP A 397 33.91 -9.91 8.05
C ASP A 397 32.66 -10.80 7.90
N CYS A 398 31.74 -10.71 8.86
CA CYS A 398 30.45 -11.41 8.76
C CYS A 398 29.53 -10.57 7.88
N ARG A 399 29.21 -11.08 6.68
CA ARG A 399 28.43 -10.37 5.68
C ARG A 399 27.34 -11.26 5.10
N GLY A 400 26.21 -10.69 4.71
CA GLY A 400 25.18 -11.42 3.97
C GLY A 400 25.74 -12.00 2.67
N LEU A 401 25.18 -13.12 2.18
CA LEU A 401 25.56 -13.71 0.88
C LEU A 401 25.50 -12.73 -0.30
N ALA A 402 24.64 -11.72 -0.19
CA ALA A 402 24.47 -10.67 -1.18
C ALA A 402 25.13 -9.35 -0.78
N GLU A 403 25.87 -9.28 0.33
CA GLU A 403 26.48 -8.03 0.81
C GLU A 403 27.89 -7.84 0.24
N CYS A 404 28.31 -6.59 0.02
CA CYS A 404 29.59 -6.24 -0.62
C CYS A 404 30.80 -6.99 -0.03
N HIS A 405 31.54 -7.73 -0.85
CA HIS A 405 32.74 -8.49 -0.45
C HIS A 405 33.70 -8.68 -1.63
N VAL A 406 34.93 -9.15 -1.34
CA VAL A 406 35.93 -9.41 -2.39
C VAL A 406 35.72 -10.81 -2.97
N VAL A 407 35.59 -10.90 -4.30
CA VAL A 407 35.56 -12.17 -5.04
C VAL A 407 36.80 -12.26 -5.93
N TRP A 408 37.37 -13.47 -6.04
CA TRP A 408 38.45 -13.75 -6.98
C TRP A 408 38.38 -15.16 -7.53
N GLN A 409 38.84 -15.32 -8.77
CA GLN A 409 39.05 -16.61 -9.42
C GLN A 409 40.50 -16.72 -9.89
N PRO A 410 41.09 -17.93 -9.98
CA PRO A 410 42.44 -18.11 -10.49
C PRO A 410 42.62 -17.47 -11.87
N GLY A 411 43.48 -16.43 -11.96
CA GLY A 411 43.76 -15.72 -13.21
C GLY A 411 42.93 -14.46 -13.46
N ILE A 412 42.02 -14.09 -12.55
CA ILE A 412 41.25 -12.85 -12.58
C ILE A 412 41.71 -11.95 -11.43
N THR A 413 41.79 -10.64 -11.69
CA THR A 413 42.06 -9.64 -10.63
C THR A 413 40.89 -9.60 -9.65
N PRO A 414 41.12 -9.61 -8.32
CA PRO A 414 40.05 -9.48 -7.34
C PRO A 414 39.20 -8.24 -7.62
N TYR A 415 37.89 -8.38 -7.47
CA TYR A 415 36.90 -7.31 -7.64
C TYR A 415 35.86 -7.39 -6.54
N CYS A 416 35.04 -6.35 -6.39
CA CYS A 416 33.97 -6.30 -5.40
C CYS A 416 32.65 -6.81 -5.98
N GLU A 417 31.96 -7.65 -5.22
CA GLU A 417 30.66 -8.24 -5.57
C GLU A 417 29.71 -8.10 -4.38
N GLY A 418 28.41 -7.94 -4.64
CA GLY A 418 27.38 -7.76 -3.62
C GLY A 418 26.77 -6.35 -3.61
N ALA A 419 25.59 -6.26 -3.00
CA ALA A 419 24.84 -5.05 -2.72
C ALA A 419 25.28 -4.42 -1.39
N CYS A 420 25.00 -3.13 -1.25
CA CYS A 420 25.15 -2.40 0.00
C CYS A 420 23.77 -1.97 0.52
N PRO A 421 23.65 -1.62 1.81
CA PRO A 421 22.43 -1.00 2.32
C PRO A 421 22.02 0.22 1.47
N PRO A 422 20.72 0.54 1.36
CA PRO A 422 20.25 1.70 0.59
C PRO A 422 21.04 2.98 0.93
N GLY A 423 21.51 3.68 -0.11
CA GLY A 423 22.34 4.90 0.04
C GLY A 423 23.85 4.65 0.08
N GLN A 424 24.30 3.40 -0.03
CA GLN A 424 25.70 3.03 -0.10
C GLN A 424 26.00 2.27 -1.39
N THR A 425 27.20 2.44 -1.94
CA THR A 425 27.68 1.72 -3.13
C THR A 425 28.86 0.84 -2.74
N CYS A 426 28.92 -0.37 -3.30
CA CYS A 426 30.01 -1.31 -3.06
C CYS A 426 31.25 -0.84 -3.82
N VAL A 427 32.20 -0.22 -3.12
CA VAL A 427 33.36 0.41 -3.74
C VAL A 427 34.63 -0.38 -3.48
N GLN A 428 35.43 -0.52 -4.55
CA GLN A 428 36.75 -1.13 -4.50
C GLN A 428 37.80 -0.10 -4.10
N SER A 429 38.36 -0.23 -2.90
CA SER A 429 39.53 0.53 -2.48
C SER A 429 40.81 -0.22 -2.85
N LEU A 430 41.70 0.45 -3.61
CA LEU A 430 42.98 -0.10 -4.06
C LEU A 430 44.14 0.64 -3.38
N ILE A 431 44.80 -0.01 -2.43
CA ILE A 431 45.91 0.57 -1.67
C ILE A 431 47.21 -0.06 -2.15
N GLN A 432 48.09 0.73 -2.77
CA GLN A 432 49.41 0.26 -3.15
C GLN A 432 50.38 0.29 -1.96
N ASN A 433 50.89 -0.88 -1.57
CA ASN A 433 51.85 -1.03 -0.50
C ASN A 433 53.29 -0.66 -0.95
N PRO A 434 54.18 -0.27 -0.03
CA PRO A 434 55.57 0.06 -0.34
C PRO A 434 56.39 -1.07 -0.97
N ASP A 435 55.97 -2.32 -0.76
CA ASP A 435 56.59 -3.51 -1.35
C ASP A 435 56.13 -3.78 -2.79
N GLY A 436 55.21 -2.97 -3.32
CA GLY A 436 54.62 -3.08 -4.65
C GLY A 436 53.31 -3.87 -4.70
N SER A 437 52.92 -4.54 -3.60
CA SER A 437 51.65 -5.28 -3.54
C SER A 437 50.46 -4.32 -3.49
N PHE A 438 49.27 -4.83 -3.79
CA PHE A 438 48.03 -4.05 -3.73
C PHE A 438 47.07 -4.70 -2.73
N ASP A 439 46.54 -3.93 -1.80
CA ASP A 439 45.41 -4.33 -0.98
C ASP A 439 44.14 -3.88 -1.71
N ILE A 440 43.22 -4.82 -1.89
CA ILE A 440 41.93 -4.64 -2.53
C ILE A 440 40.89 -4.91 -1.46
N CYS A 441 40.19 -3.85 -1.04
CA CYS A 441 39.14 -3.91 -0.03
C CYS A 441 37.80 -3.53 -0.65
N CYS A 442 36.75 -4.24 -0.24
CA CYS A 442 35.38 -3.97 -0.66
C CYS A 442 34.57 -3.51 0.54
N ASP A 443 34.17 -2.24 0.50
CA ASP A 443 33.39 -1.63 1.56
C ASP A 443 32.16 -0.95 0.97
N CYS A 444 31.07 -1.02 1.72
CA CYS A 444 29.92 -0.16 1.49
C CYS A 444 30.29 1.22 2.01
N ILE A 445 30.51 2.13 1.07
CA ILE A 445 30.67 3.54 1.41
C ILE A 445 29.34 4.21 1.06
N GLU A 446 28.88 5.13 1.92
CA GLU A 446 27.86 6.08 1.52
C GLU A 446 28.31 6.70 0.21
N ASP A 447 27.40 6.76 -0.75
CA ASP A 447 27.68 7.35 -2.05
C ASP A 447 27.83 8.86 -1.84
N THR A 448 29.02 9.28 -1.39
CA THR A 448 29.31 10.65 -0.97
C THR A 448 29.23 11.63 -2.14
N CYS A 449 29.19 11.12 -3.38
CA CYS A 449 28.88 11.89 -4.58
C CYS A 449 27.52 11.62 -5.18
N ARG A 450 26.52 11.48 -4.31
CA ARG A 450 25.13 11.66 -4.74
C ARG A 450 24.92 12.96 -5.51
N CYS A 451 25.81 13.95 -5.30
CA CYS A 451 25.78 15.22 -6.00
C CYS A 451 27.16 15.65 -6.50
N ARG A 452 27.48 15.34 -7.77
CA ARG A 452 28.71 15.87 -8.38
C ARG A 452 28.69 17.40 -8.39
N GLY A 453 29.69 18.01 -7.77
CA GLY A 453 29.78 19.43 -7.45
C GLY A 453 29.59 19.74 -5.96
N ASP A 454 28.99 18.87 -5.16
CA ASP A 454 28.93 19.02 -3.70
C ASP A 454 30.21 18.47 -3.08
N VAL A 455 31.26 19.27 -3.16
CA VAL A 455 32.60 18.84 -2.73
C VAL A 455 32.78 19.00 -1.22
N ASN A 456 31.83 19.62 -0.51
CA ASN A 456 31.84 19.71 0.94
C ASN A 456 30.94 18.67 1.64
N GLY A 457 30.09 17.96 0.89
CA GLY A 457 29.21 16.90 1.37
C GLY A 457 28.00 17.39 2.17
N ASP A 458 27.56 18.63 1.96
CA ASP A 458 26.42 19.25 2.68
C ASP A 458 25.05 19.01 2.00
N GLY A 459 25.04 18.34 0.86
CA GLY A 459 23.87 18.04 0.06
C GLY A 459 23.43 19.19 -0.84
N VAL A 460 24.22 20.26 -1.03
CA VAL A 460 23.81 21.43 -1.82
C VAL A 460 24.98 22.01 -2.62
N ILE A 461 24.94 21.95 -3.95
CA ILE A 461 25.92 22.64 -4.81
C ILE A 461 25.72 24.16 -4.71
N ASN A 462 26.62 24.83 -4.01
CA ASN A 462 26.56 26.27 -3.81
C ASN A 462 27.96 26.91 -3.72
N GLY A 463 28.02 28.17 -3.27
CA GLY A 463 29.29 28.89 -3.15
C GLY A 463 30.27 28.30 -2.13
N LEU A 464 29.80 27.47 -1.20
CA LEU A 464 30.61 26.78 -0.20
C LEU A 464 31.48 25.68 -0.81
N ASP A 465 31.04 25.07 -1.92
CA ASP A 465 31.76 24.01 -2.63
C ASP A 465 32.95 24.53 -3.43
N ILE A 466 33.00 25.83 -3.73
CA ILE A 466 34.05 26.40 -4.56
C ILE A 466 35.43 26.16 -3.96
N ASN A 467 35.56 26.32 -2.65
CA ASN A 467 36.85 26.23 -1.99
C ASN A 467 37.34 24.76 -1.86
N PRO A 468 36.52 23.78 -1.44
CA PRO A 468 36.80 22.35 -1.59
C PRO A 468 37.09 21.92 -3.03
N PHE A 469 36.28 22.32 -4.02
CA PHE A 469 36.48 22.01 -5.44
C PHE A 469 37.86 22.46 -5.93
N VAL A 470 38.24 23.72 -5.62
CA VAL A 470 39.56 24.26 -5.98
C VAL A 470 40.69 23.49 -5.28
N ARG A 471 40.50 23.05 -4.03
CA ARG A 471 41.50 22.24 -3.33
C ARG A 471 41.68 20.86 -3.97
N CYS A 472 40.58 20.21 -4.34
CA CYS A 472 40.61 18.93 -5.07
C CYS A 472 41.30 19.08 -6.43
N PHE A 473 40.93 20.11 -7.20
CA PHE A 473 41.55 20.43 -8.49
C PHE A 473 43.07 20.72 -8.38
N LEU A 474 43.50 21.35 -7.30
CA LEU A 474 44.92 21.64 -7.03
C LEU A 474 45.68 20.46 -6.36
N GLY A 475 45.02 19.34 -6.09
CA GLY A 475 45.63 18.17 -5.42
C GLY A 475 46.02 18.42 -3.96
N ILE A 476 45.29 19.29 -3.27
CA ILE A 476 45.53 19.66 -1.85
C ILE A 476 44.25 19.54 -0.99
N PRO A 477 43.56 18.39 -0.99
CA PRO A 477 42.33 18.22 -0.22
C PRO A 477 42.57 18.25 1.29
N ILE A 478 41.55 18.66 2.04
CA ILE A 478 41.50 18.53 3.50
C ILE A 478 40.47 17.48 3.92
N PRO A 479 40.56 16.93 5.14
CA PRO A 479 39.52 16.06 5.67
C PRO A 479 38.15 16.76 5.65
N GLY A 480 37.18 16.18 4.95
CA GLY A 480 35.87 16.77 4.66
C GLY A 480 35.69 17.28 3.23
N ASP A 481 36.74 17.31 2.41
CA ASP A 481 36.60 17.49 0.96
C ASP A 481 36.27 16.14 0.31
N HIS A 482 35.13 16.07 -0.37
CA HIS A 482 34.69 14.91 -1.15
C HIS A 482 35.18 15.06 -2.58
N CYS A 483 36.48 14.85 -2.78
CA CYS A 483 37.11 15.17 -4.07
C CYS A 483 36.59 14.34 -5.23
N GLU A 484 36.16 13.12 -4.97
CA GLU A 484 35.35 12.32 -5.91
C GLU A 484 34.23 13.13 -6.57
N CYS A 485 33.67 14.14 -5.91
CA CYS A 485 32.54 14.94 -6.42
C CYS A 485 33.00 16.14 -7.25
N ALA A 486 34.29 16.41 -7.28
CA ALA A 486 34.85 17.45 -8.13
C ALA A 486 34.96 17.01 -9.60
N ASP A 487 34.76 15.72 -9.90
CA ASP A 487 34.78 15.14 -11.25
C ASP A 487 33.33 15.16 -11.68
N ILE A 488 32.95 16.15 -12.46
CA ILE A 488 31.56 16.44 -12.76
C ILE A 488 31.11 15.74 -14.04
N ASP A 489 32.03 15.40 -14.94
CA ASP A 489 31.75 14.65 -16.18
C ASP A 489 32.01 13.13 -16.08
N GLU A 490 32.50 12.66 -14.94
CA GLU A 490 32.74 11.24 -14.65
C GLU A 490 33.88 10.59 -15.45
N ASP A 491 34.80 11.38 -15.98
CA ASP A 491 35.92 10.83 -16.77
C ASP A 491 37.06 10.25 -15.91
N GLY A 492 36.94 10.38 -14.58
CA GLY A 492 37.92 9.95 -13.58
C GLY A 492 39.04 10.97 -13.34
N GLN A 493 38.95 12.19 -13.89
CA GLN A 493 39.95 13.24 -13.75
C GLN A 493 39.30 14.63 -13.54
N TYR A 494 39.72 15.33 -12.48
CA TYR A 494 39.32 16.74 -12.25
C TYR A 494 40.11 17.70 -13.17
N THR A 495 39.61 17.94 -14.38
CA THR A 495 40.22 18.80 -15.40
C THR A 495 39.60 20.20 -15.46
N ALA A 496 40.08 21.03 -16.39
CA ALA A 496 39.49 22.35 -16.61
C ALA A 496 38.06 22.28 -17.19
N PHE A 497 37.66 21.10 -17.68
CA PHE A 497 36.30 20.86 -18.14
C PHE A 497 35.32 20.81 -16.95
N ASP A 498 35.70 20.15 -15.86
CA ASP A 498 34.95 20.10 -14.61
C ASP A 498 34.71 21.48 -14.01
N ILE A 499 35.68 22.39 -14.12
CA ILE A 499 35.52 23.79 -13.68
C ILE A 499 34.31 24.43 -14.39
N SER A 500 34.16 24.17 -15.69
CA SER A 500 33.10 24.78 -16.50
C SER A 500 31.73 24.22 -16.10
N LEU A 501 31.65 22.90 -15.93
CA LEU A 501 30.43 22.22 -15.47
C LEU A 501 30.07 22.60 -14.03
N PHE A 502 31.07 22.75 -13.17
CA PHE A 502 30.89 23.16 -11.78
C PHE A 502 30.32 24.57 -11.66
N ILE A 503 30.86 25.50 -12.46
CA ILE A 503 30.34 26.86 -12.53
C ILE A 503 28.90 26.87 -13.07
N GLN A 504 28.61 26.07 -14.09
CA GLN A 504 27.24 25.93 -14.60
C GLN A 504 26.29 25.41 -13.52
N ARG A 505 26.69 24.38 -12.75
CA ARG A 505 25.87 23.82 -11.67
C ARG A 505 25.64 24.81 -10.52
N ILE A 506 26.67 25.55 -10.08
CA ILE A 506 26.53 26.60 -9.06
C ILE A 506 25.59 27.71 -9.53
N LEU A 507 25.72 28.15 -10.78
CA LEU A 507 24.90 29.25 -11.32
C LEU A 507 23.46 28.82 -11.61
N GLY A 508 23.25 27.54 -11.94
CA GLY A 508 21.93 26.94 -12.15
C GLY A 508 21.14 26.65 -10.87
N LYS A 509 21.72 26.85 -9.67
CA LYS A 509 21.11 26.56 -8.36
C LYS A 509 20.62 25.11 -8.21
N TYR A 510 21.36 24.15 -8.76
CA TYR A 510 21.03 22.73 -8.63
C TYR A 510 20.95 22.28 -7.17
N ARG A 511 19.84 21.63 -6.79
CA ARG A 511 19.72 20.92 -5.52
C ARG A 511 19.97 19.44 -5.74
N CYS A 512 20.79 18.85 -4.88
CA CYS A 512 21.23 17.46 -4.96
C CYS A 512 20.12 16.42 -4.70
N ASP A 513 19.00 16.88 -4.16
CA ASP A 513 17.81 16.08 -3.85
C ASP A 513 16.56 16.57 -4.60
N GLU A 514 16.70 17.41 -5.64
CA GLU A 514 15.54 17.66 -6.50
C GLU A 514 15.21 16.36 -7.25
N THR A 515 14.14 15.74 -6.75
CA THR A 515 13.48 14.57 -7.30
C THR A 515 13.55 14.63 -8.82
N PRO A 516 14.21 13.68 -9.49
CA PRO A 516 14.13 13.58 -10.93
C PRO A 516 12.67 13.53 -11.33
N CYS A 517 12.32 14.15 -12.46
CA CYS A 517 10.96 14.35 -12.99
C CYS A 517 10.15 13.09 -13.26
N CYS A 518 10.70 11.95 -12.87
CA CYS A 518 10.06 10.66 -12.83
C CYS A 518 10.14 10.21 -11.38
N PRO A 519 9.00 10.17 -10.68
CA PRO A 519 8.98 9.61 -9.35
C PRO A 519 9.58 8.22 -9.42
N LYS A 520 10.41 7.94 -8.41
CA LYS A 520 10.93 6.61 -8.11
C LYS A 520 9.81 5.59 -8.23
N GLN A 521 9.89 4.73 -9.24
CA GLN A 521 8.89 3.72 -9.53
C GLN A 521 9.59 2.43 -9.88
N ASP A 522 9.18 1.37 -9.19
CA ASP A 522 9.66 0.02 -9.44
C ASP A 522 9.10 -0.47 -10.78
N LEU A 523 9.97 -1.05 -11.60
CA LEU A 523 9.61 -1.65 -12.86
C LEU A 523 9.14 -3.08 -12.62
N VAL A 524 8.03 -3.45 -13.25
CA VAL A 524 7.61 -4.84 -13.44
C VAL A 524 7.20 -5.00 -14.90
N GLU A 525 8.07 -5.58 -15.72
CA GLU A 525 7.80 -5.84 -17.13
C GLU A 525 7.50 -7.31 -17.36
N ASP A 526 6.52 -7.55 -18.24
CA ASP A 526 6.11 -8.88 -18.66
C ASP A 526 6.68 -9.20 -20.04
N LEU A 527 7.40 -10.31 -20.13
CA LEU A 527 8.07 -10.74 -21.36
C LEU A 527 7.38 -11.97 -21.97
N ARG A 528 6.13 -12.28 -21.59
CA ARG A 528 5.38 -13.41 -22.16
C ARG A 528 5.18 -13.27 -23.66
N THR A 529 5.33 -14.38 -24.37
CA THR A 529 5.08 -14.41 -25.82
C THR A 529 3.60 -14.60 -26.13
N GLY A 530 3.09 -13.85 -27.11
CA GLY A 530 1.75 -13.92 -27.68
C GLY A 530 0.66 -13.47 -26.70
N VAL A 531 0.98 -12.45 -25.91
CA VAL A 531 0.09 -11.81 -24.92
C VAL A 531 0.13 -10.30 -25.21
N ASN A 532 -1.00 -9.61 -25.13
CA ASN A 532 -1.04 -8.15 -25.21
C ASN A 532 -0.76 -7.51 -23.84
N ASP A 533 -0.50 -6.20 -23.81
CA ASP A 533 -0.37 -5.38 -22.59
C ASP A 533 -1.53 -5.55 -21.59
N ASP A 534 -2.75 -5.82 -22.07
CA ASP A 534 -3.94 -6.05 -21.24
C ASP A 534 -4.04 -7.48 -20.69
N ASN A 535 -2.96 -8.27 -20.82
CA ASN A 535 -2.83 -9.66 -20.39
C ASN A 535 -3.76 -10.64 -21.13
N THR A 536 -4.31 -10.26 -22.29
CA THR A 536 -5.09 -11.16 -23.13
C THR A 536 -4.22 -11.92 -24.14
N LEU A 537 -4.57 -13.17 -24.44
CA LEU A 537 -3.85 -13.96 -25.44
C LEU A 537 -4.11 -13.42 -26.85
N ILE A 538 -3.03 -13.21 -27.60
CA ILE A 538 -3.10 -12.80 -29.00
C ILE A 538 -3.59 -13.98 -29.86
N PRO A 539 -4.60 -13.79 -30.74
CA PRO A 539 -5.07 -14.86 -31.62
C PRO A 539 -3.99 -15.37 -32.57
N VAL A 540 -3.98 -16.69 -32.81
CA VAL A 540 -3.10 -17.32 -33.79
C VAL A 540 -3.25 -16.68 -35.17
N GLY A 541 -2.11 -16.34 -35.78
CA GLY A 541 -2.00 -15.70 -37.08
C GLY A 541 -1.84 -14.17 -37.02
N ASN A 542 -2.01 -13.57 -35.84
CA ASN A 542 -1.71 -12.15 -35.62
C ASN A 542 -0.25 -11.96 -35.22
N ASP A 543 0.22 -10.73 -35.39
CA ASP A 543 1.54 -10.32 -34.96
C ASP A 543 1.54 -10.01 -33.45
N ASP A 544 2.61 -10.44 -32.79
CA ASP A 544 2.98 -10.08 -31.43
C ASP A 544 3.69 -8.72 -31.47
N PRO A 545 3.11 -7.66 -30.88
CA PRO A 545 3.63 -6.30 -31.03
C PRO A 545 4.96 -6.09 -30.28
N ASP A 546 5.26 -6.93 -29.29
CA ASP A 546 6.37 -6.72 -28.36
C ASP A 546 7.63 -7.48 -28.80
N TRP A 547 7.44 -8.63 -29.45
CA TRP A 547 8.53 -9.45 -29.96
C TRP A 547 8.89 -9.14 -31.40
N THR A 548 10.10 -8.62 -31.63
CA THR A 548 10.61 -8.29 -32.96
C THR A 548 11.55 -9.39 -33.50
N VAL A 549 11.30 -9.85 -34.72
CA VAL A 549 12.21 -10.71 -35.48
C VAL A 549 13.33 -9.86 -36.08
N PHE A 550 14.57 -10.04 -35.59
CA PHE A 550 15.75 -9.36 -36.13
C PHE A 550 16.61 -10.27 -37.04
N LEU A 551 16.45 -11.59 -36.94
CA LEU A 551 17.14 -12.57 -37.78
C LEU A 551 16.16 -13.64 -38.28
N ASP A 552 16.20 -13.95 -39.58
CA ASP A 552 15.29 -14.90 -40.21
C ASP A 552 15.99 -15.72 -41.31
N ALA A 553 16.26 -17.00 -41.01
CA ALA A 553 16.90 -17.92 -41.96
C ALA A 553 16.07 -18.20 -43.23
N SER A 554 14.78 -17.89 -43.25
CA SER A 554 13.94 -18.02 -44.45
C SER A 554 14.13 -16.86 -45.44
N GLY A 555 14.83 -15.79 -45.03
CA GLY A 555 15.08 -14.61 -45.86
C GLY A 555 13.93 -13.60 -45.89
N GLY A 556 13.01 -13.63 -44.92
CA GLY A 556 12.01 -12.58 -44.74
C GLY A 556 12.63 -11.24 -44.36
N SER A 557 11.88 -10.15 -44.55
CA SER A 557 12.33 -8.80 -44.20
C SER A 557 12.46 -8.64 -42.69
N THR A 558 13.62 -8.21 -42.21
CA THR A 558 13.86 -7.85 -40.80
C THR A 558 14.29 -6.38 -40.69
N PRO A 559 13.95 -5.67 -39.60
CA PRO A 559 13.11 -6.10 -38.47
C PRO A 559 11.61 -6.15 -38.82
N ARG A 560 10.84 -6.99 -38.13
CA ARG A 560 9.36 -7.05 -38.17
C ARG A 560 8.81 -7.74 -36.91
N PRO A 561 7.53 -7.57 -36.55
CA PRO A 561 6.91 -8.34 -35.47
C PRO A 561 7.01 -9.86 -35.68
N ALA A 562 7.07 -10.62 -34.59
CA ALA A 562 6.91 -12.08 -34.60
C ALA A 562 5.43 -12.43 -34.75
N THR A 563 5.11 -13.55 -35.41
CA THR A 563 3.70 -13.95 -35.60
C THR A 563 3.34 -15.04 -34.59
N VAL A 564 2.18 -14.91 -33.94
CA VAL A 564 1.62 -15.95 -33.08
C VAL A 564 1.18 -17.15 -33.91
N VAL A 565 1.63 -18.35 -33.55
CA VAL A 565 1.41 -19.57 -34.32
C VAL A 565 0.68 -20.64 -33.51
N ALA A 566 -0.07 -21.49 -34.21
CA ALA A 566 -0.68 -22.65 -33.57
C ALA A 566 0.42 -23.60 -33.06
N ALA A 567 0.34 -23.96 -31.77
CA ALA A 567 1.28 -24.90 -31.19
C ALA A 567 1.24 -26.25 -31.93
N HIS A 568 2.40 -26.76 -32.33
CA HIS A 568 2.49 -28.10 -32.89
C HIS A 568 2.08 -29.14 -31.82
N PRO A 569 1.46 -30.28 -32.16
CA PRO A 569 0.99 -31.25 -31.17
C PRO A 569 2.05 -31.82 -30.20
N SER A 570 3.34 -31.69 -30.54
CA SER A 570 4.46 -32.10 -29.68
C SER A 570 5.00 -30.97 -28.80
N TRP A 571 4.57 -29.73 -29.02
CA TRP A 571 4.96 -28.57 -28.24
C TRP A 571 4.13 -28.51 -26.96
N GLN A 572 4.80 -28.19 -25.86
CA GLN A 572 4.17 -27.81 -24.61
C GLN A 572 4.13 -26.28 -24.55
N THR A 573 3.05 -25.71 -24.00
CA THR A 573 2.88 -24.25 -23.90
C THR A 573 2.81 -23.87 -22.44
N PHE A 574 3.46 -22.78 -22.03
CA PHE A 574 3.28 -22.24 -20.68
C PHE A 574 1.85 -21.72 -20.50
N PRO A 575 1.19 -21.94 -19.34
CA PRO A 575 -0.10 -21.32 -19.05
C PRO A 575 -0.05 -19.80 -19.25
N GLY A 576 -1.07 -19.23 -19.90
CA GLY A 576 -1.14 -17.78 -20.13
C GLY A 576 -0.19 -17.22 -21.19
N THR A 577 0.32 -18.06 -22.10
CA THR A 577 1.22 -17.65 -23.20
C THR A 577 0.82 -18.31 -24.54
N GLN A 578 1.40 -17.86 -25.66
CA GLN A 578 1.32 -18.53 -26.96
C GLN A 578 2.71 -18.68 -27.61
N TRP A 579 2.82 -19.59 -28.59
CA TRP A 579 4.02 -19.73 -29.39
C TRP A 579 4.10 -18.61 -30.44
N VAL A 580 5.29 -18.03 -30.61
CA VAL A 580 5.58 -17.06 -31.66
C VAL A 580 6.67 -17.60 -32.60
N SER A 581 6.63 -17.15 -33.85
CA SER A 581 7.59 -17.58 -34.86
C SER A 581 7.81 -16.50 -35.92
N ALA A 582 9.04 -16.42 -36.42
CA ALA A 582 9.36 -15.61 -37.59
C ALA A 582 8.74 -16.19 -38.87
N ASN A 583 8.65 -17.52 -38.94
CA ASN A 583 8.07 -18.28 -40.04
C ASN A 583 7.79 -19.71 -39.54
N TYR A 584 6.52 -20.05 -39.33
CA TYR A 584 6.13 -21.38 -38.82
C TYR A 584 6.69 -22.53 -39.66
N PHE A 585 6.78 -22.37 -40.98
CA PHE A 585 7.33 -23.37 -41.90
C PHE A 585 8.76 -23.04 -42.35
N GLY A 586 9.50 -22.30 -41.52
CA GLY A 586 10.85 -21.89 -41.80
C GLY A 586 11.78 -23.08 -42.04
N PRO A 587 12.76 -22.97 -42.97
CA PRO A 587 13.79 -23.99 -43.15
C PRO A 587 14.71 -24.09 -41.93
N ASN A 588 15.56 -25.11 -41.91
CA ASN A 588 16.64 -25.20 -40.94
C ASN A 588 17.53 -23.96 -41.01
N GLY A 589 17.90 -23.43 -39.85
CA GLY A 589 18.67 -22.21 -39.71
C GLY A 589 18.43 -21.54 -38.36
N GLU A 590 19.04 -20.38 -38.17
CA GLU A 590 18.91 -19.59 -36.96
C GLU A 590 17.88 -18.48 -37.15
N TYR A 591 17.04 -18.28 -36.13
CA TYR A 591 16.01 -17.24 -36.07
C TYR A 591 16.24 -16.43 -34.80
N GLY A 592 16.20 -15.11 -34.91
CA GLY A 592 16.46 -14.20 -33.80
C GLY A 592 15.27 -13.33 -33.49
N TYR A 593 14.92 -13.30 -32.20
CA TYR A 593 13.81 -12.54 -31.63
C TYR A 593 14.36 -11.60 -30.56
N GLU A 594 13.85 -10.38 -30.52
CA GLU A 594 14.29 -9.33 -29.62
C GLU A 594 13.07 -8.70 -28.93
N PHE A 595 13.18 -8.51 -27.63
CA PHE A 595 12.28 -7.71 -26.80
C PHE A 595 13.16 -6.70 -26.07
N CYS A 596 12.81 -5.41 -26.11
CA CYS A 596 13.56 -4.38 -25.42
C CYS A 596 12.67 -3.70 -24.38
N PHE A 597 13.21 -3.51 -23.18
CA PHE A 597 12.63 -2.70 -22.10
C PHE A 597 13.59 -1.57 -21.74
N CYS A 598 13.16 -0.65 -20.90
CA CYS A 598 13.98 0.49 -20.49
C CYS A 598 14.15 0.50 -18.97
N LEU A 599 15.37 0.78 -18.49
CA LEU A 599 15.68 0.98 -17.06
C LEU A 599 16.09 2.43 -16.78
N ASP A 600 15.50 3.06 -15.78
CA ASP A 600 15.92 4.39 -15.29
C ASP A 600 17.41 4.37 -14.93
N GLU A 601 18.10 5.51 -14.97
CA GLU A 601 19.50 5.59 -14.55
C GLU A 601 19.73 5.28 -13.06
N ARG A 602 18.68 5.41 -12.24
CA ARG A 602 18.69 5.17 -10.80
C ARG A 602 18.25 3.77 -10.41
N TYR A 603 17.95 2.90 -11.39
CA TYR A 603 17.47 1.56 -11.10
C TYR A 603 18.39 0.81 -10.14
N SER A 604 17.80 0.00 -9.28
CA SER A 604 18.53 -0.90 -8.39
C SER A 604 17.85 -2.26 -8.33
N ASN A 605 18.57 -3.26 -7.83
CA ASN A 605 18.08 -4.64 -7.72
C ASN A 605 17.41 -5.21 -8.99
N PRO A 606 18.03 -5.08 -10.18
CA PRO A 606 17.46 -5.65 -11.40
C PRO A 606 17.39 -7.18 -11.31
N VAL A 607 16.23 -7.78 -11.61
CA VAL A 607 16.03 -9.22 -11.65
C VAL A 607 15.23 -9.60 -12.89
N LEU A 608 15.88 -10.30 -13.81
CA LEU A 608 15.25 -10.90 -14.99
C LEU A 608 15.06 -12.41 -14.73
N THR A 609 13.82 -12.90 -14.79
CA THR A 609 13.50 -14.34 -14.65
C THR A 609 12.74 -14.82 -15.88
N LEU A 610 13.27 -15.85 -16.54
CA LEU A 610 12.73 -16.38 -17.80
C LEU A 610 12.53 -17.90 -17.73
N GLN A 611 11.45 -18.40 -18.31
CA GLN A 611 11.25 -19.80 -18.68
C GLN A 611 10.97 -19.85 -20.18
N LEU A 612 11.84 -20.53 -20.92
CA LEU A 612 11.80 -20.49 -22.39
C LEU A 612 11.84 -21.90 -22.99
N ARG A 613 11.07 -22.09 -24.05
CA ARG A 613 11.05 -23.27 -24.91
C ARG A 613 11.37 -22.86 -26.34
N GLY A 614 12.33 -23.52 -26.99
CA GLY A 614 12.61 -23.35 -28.41
C GLY A 614 12.34 -24.63 -29.21
N ASP A 615 11.93 -24.49 -30.47
CA ASP A 615 11.94 -25.57 -31.46
C ASP A 615 12.99 -25.29 -32.56
N ASP A 616 14.15 -25.97 -32.57
CA ASP A 616 14.51 -27.15 -31.75
C ASP A 616 15.35 -26.83 -30.48
N ASP A 617 16.19 -25.80 -30.56
CA ASP A 617 17.12 -25.37 -29.52
C ASP A 617 17.12 -23.84 -29.42
N SER A 618 17.48 -23.29 -28.26
CA SER A 618 17.40 -21.85 -28.03
C SER A 618 18.43 -21.31 -27.04
N GLN A 619 18.93 -20.12 -27.33
CA GLN A 619 19.89 -19.38 -26.52
C GLN A 619 19.34 -18.00 -26.19
N VAL A 620 19.59 -17.52 -24.97
CA VAL A 620 19.11 -16.23 -24.51
C VAL A 620 20.28 -15.32 -24.14
N PHE A 621 20.19 -14.07 -24.57
CA PHE A 621 21.17 -13.02 -24.33
C PHE A 621 20.48 -11.78 -23.75
N LEU A 622 21.14 -11.09 -22.83
CA LEU A 622 20.74 -9.77 -22.33
C LEU A 622 21.85 -8.77 -22.67
N ASN A 623 21.55 -7.75 -23.47
CA ASN A 623 22.53 -6.74 -23.91
C ASN A 623 23.79 -7.35 -24.56
N GLY A 624 23.63 -8.49 -25.24
CA GLY A 624 24.73 -9.24 -25.85
C GLY A 624 25.46 -10.21 -24.92
N ASN A 625 25.20 -10.20 -23.61
CA ASN A 625 25.72 -11.17 -22.66
C ASN A 625 24.88 -12.46 -22.72
N PHE A 626 25.52 -13.62 -22.87
CA PHE A 626 24.82 -14.90 -22.83
C PHE A 626 24.37 -15.21 -21.39
N ILE A 627 23.07 -15.44 -21.20
CA ILE A 627 22.48 -15.66 -19.87
C ILE A 627 21.94 -17.08 -19.64
N GLY A 628 21.71 -17.85 -20.71
CA GLY A 628 21.29 -19.24 -20.57
C GLY A 628 20.79 -19.88 -21.86
N ASN A 629 20.60 -21.21 -21.83
CA ASN A 629 19.92 -21.95 -22.89
C ASN A 629 18.45 -22.19 -22.49
N GLY A 630 17.54 -22.08 -23.45
CA GLY A 630 16.16 -22.51 -23.26
C GLY A 630 16.02 -24.02 -23.26
N ALA A 631 14.85 -24.51 -22.82
CA ALA A 631 14.52 -25.93 -22.89
C ALA A 631 14.01 -26.32 -24.28
N GLY A 632 14.06 -27.62 -24.59
CA GLY A 632 13.42 -28.16 -25.79
C GLY A 632 11.89 -28.04 -25.72
N PHE A 633 11.26 -27.90 -26.89
CA PHE A 633 9.82 -27.67 -27.06
C PHE A 633 8.88 -28.64 -26.32
N ASN A 634 9.32 -29.87 -26.03
CA ASN A 634 8.49 -30.93 -25.43
C ASN A 634 8.74 -31.15 -23.93
N VAL A 635 9.65 -30.40 -23.28
CA VAL A 635 10.08 -30.65 -21.91
C VAL A 635 9.01 -30.20 -20.91
N ALA A 636 8.36 -31.08 -20.15
CA ALA A 636 7.23 -30.68 -19.29
C ALA A 636 7.57 -29.58 -18.25
N VAL A 637 8.73 -29.67 -17.59
CA VAL A 637 9.18 -28.71 -16.56
C VAL A 637 10.43 -28.00 -17.04
N VAL A 638 10.35 -26.68 -17.18
CA VAL A 638 11.45 -25.83 -17.68
C VAL A 638 12.11 -25.13 -16.49
N PRO A 639 13.42 -25.34 -16.24
CA PRO A 639 14.14 -24.58 -15.23
C PRO A 639 14.13 -23.07 -15.57
N PRO A 640 13.93 -22.18 -14.59
CA PRO A 640 14.05 -20.75 -14.81
C PRO A 640 15.51 -20.35 -15.07
N ILE A 641 15.71 -19.38 -15.96
CA ILE A 641 16.94 -18.62 -16.15
C ILE A 641 16.74 -17.32 -15.37
N THR A 642 17.47 -17.13 -14.27
CA THR A 642 17.40 -15.91 -13.45
C THR A 642 18.73 -15.17 -13.51
N VAL A 643 18.67 -13.87 -13.78
CA VAL A 643 19.82 -12.96 -13.86
C VAL A 643 19.55 -11.76 -12.98
N ASN A 644 20.44 -11.51 -12.04
CA ASN A 644 20.41 -10.36 -11.14
C ASN A 644 21.76 -9.64 -11.06
N ASN A 645 22.71 -9.98 -11.94
CA ASN A 645 24.01 -9.32 -11.99
C ASN A 645 23.85 -7.93 -12.64
N PRO A 646 24.06 -6.82 -11.89
CA PRO A 646 23.87 -5.47 -12.42
C PRO A 646 24.72 -5.17 -13.66
N ALA A 647 25.87 -5.84 -13.82
CA ALA A 647 26.75 -5.65 -14.98
C ALA A 647 26.15 -6.11 -16.32
N PHE A 648 25.04 -6.87 -16.30
CA PHE A 648 24.33 -7.26 -17.52
C PHE A 648 23.21 -6.28 -17.90
N PHE A 649 22.86 -5.38 -16.99
CA PHE A 649 21.87 -4.32 -17.19
C PHE A 649 22.59 -3.00 -17.44
N GLN A 650 21.90 -2.06 -18.07
CA GLN A 650 22.41 -0.71 -18.32
C GLN A 650 21.28 0.31 -18.17
N PRO A 651 21.57 1.55 -17.77
CA PRO A 651 20.62 2.66 -17.91
C PRO A 651 20.09 2.77 -19.34
N GLY A 652 18.82 3.15 -19.48
CA GLY A 652 18.12 3.24 -20.75
C GLY A 652 17.71 1.88 -21.30
N THR A 653 17.85 1.69 -22.62
CA THR A 653 17.33 0.50 -23.31
C THR A 653 18.13 -0.75 -23.00
N ASN A 654 17.45 -1.81 -22.58
CA ASN A 654 17.95 -3.16 -22.38
C ASN A 654 17.21 -4.11 -23.31
N CYS A 655 17.92 -5.02 -23.99
CA CYS A 655 17.29 -5.94 -24.94
C CYS A 655 17.59 -7.40 -24.60
N VAL A 656 16.52 -8.18 -24.45
CA VAL A 656 16.56 -9.65 -24.39
C VAL A 656 16.48 -10.18 -25.81
N ARG A 657 17.51 -10.93 -26.21
CA ARG A 657 17.57 -11.61 -27.50
C ARG A 657 17.49 -13.11 -27.33
N VAL A 658 16.59 -13.72 -28.07
CA VAL A 658 16.44 -15.17 -28.17
C VAL A 658 16.89 -15.61 -29.56
N LEU A 659 17.90 -16.47 -29.62
CA LEU A 659 18.30 -17.17 -30.84
C LEU A 659 17.73 -18.58 -30.81
N VAL A 660 16.88 -18.91 -31.78
CA VAL A 660 16.30 -20.24 -31.97
C VAL A 660 16.99 -20.91 -33.14
N GLN A 661 17.60 -22.07 -32.88
CA GLN A 661 18.26 -22.87 -33.89
C GLN A 661 17.34 -24.01 -34.34
N ASN A 662 16.78 -23.88 -35.54
CA ASN A 662 16.00 -24.94 -36.19
C ASN A 662 16.94 -25.89 -36.94
N ILE A 663 16.91 -27.17 -36.59
CA ILE A 663 17.71 -28.26 -37.18
C ILE A 663 16.86 -29.45 -37.64
N GLY A 664 15.61 -29.56 -37.20
CA GLY A 664 14.68 -30.66 -37.48
C GLY A 664 13.78 -30.45 -38.69
N GLY A 665 13.72 -29.24 -39.24
CA GLY A 665 12.78 -28.85 -40.31
C GLY A 665 11.64 -28.02 -39.74
N ALA A 666 10.56 -27.84 -40.52
CA ALA A 666 9.36 -27.22 -39.97
C ALA A 666 8.66 -28.16 -38.97
N PRO A 667 8.05 -27.65 -37.89
CA PRO A 667 7.89 -26.22 -37.56
C PRO A 667 9.05 -25.60 -36.76
N THR A 668 9.08 -24.27 -36.65
CA THR A 668 10.00 -23.55 -35.74
C THR A 668 9.28 -22.42 -35.01
N GLY A 669 9.74 -22.09 -33.81
CA GLY A 669 9.22 -21.01 -32.98
C GLY A 669 9.80 -21.10 -31.57
N PHE A 670 9.37 -20.19 -30.71
CA PHE A 670 9.61 -20.28 -29.28
C PHE A 670 8.39 -19.84 -28.48
N ASN A 671 8.37 -20.23 -27.21
CA ASN A 671 7.37 -19.83 -26.24
C ASN A 671 8.06 -19.47 -24.94
N MET A 672 7.73 -18.31 -24.37
CA MET A 672 8.39 -17.81 -23.16
C MET A 672 7.37 -17.30 -22.15
N ASN A 673 7.67 -17.57 -20.88
CA ASN A 673 7.08 -16.91 -19.71
C ASN A 673 8.21 -16.24 -18.94
N GLY A 674 8.17 -14.92 -18.76
CA GLY A 674 9.24 -14.22 -18.09
C GLY A 674 8.82 -12.87 -17.55
N THR A 675 9.55 -12.39 -16.56
CA THR A 675 9.33 -11.12 -15.88
C THR A 675 10.66 -10.41 -15.66
N MET A 676 10.66 -9.09 -15.76
CA MET A 676 11.77 -8.24 -15.37
C MET A 676 11.31 -7.31 -14.25
N THR A 677 12.04 -7.27 -13.14
CA THR A 677 11.78 -6.33 -12.05
C THR A 677 13.01 -5.49 -11.76
N ALA A 678 12.84 -4.24 -11.36
CA ALA A 678 13.92 -3.40 -10.83
C ALA A 678 13.33 -2.31 -9.95
N ASP A 679 13.93 -2.07 -8.79
CA ASP A 679 13.53 -0.97 -7.92
C ASP A 679 13.95 0.34 -8.56
N ASP A 680 13.10 1.37 -8.52
CA ASP A 680 13.32 2.63 -9.25
C ASP A 680 13.63 2.40 -10.75
N GLY A 681 13.16 1.28 -11.32
CA GLY A 681 13.56 0.82 -12.64
C GLY A 681 12.76 1.41 -13.80
N VAL A 682 11.60 2.02 -13.56
CA VAL A 682 10.76 2.53 -14.64
C VAL A 682 11.47 3.69 -15.31
N CYS A 683 11.90 3.51 -16.55
CA CYS A 683 12.37 4.63 -17.36
C CYS A 683 11.33 5.74 -17.36
N CYS A 684 11.80 6.98 -17.18
CA CYS A 684 11.09 8.15 -17.63
C CYS A 684 10.50 7.88 -19.01
N CYS A 685 9.16 7.93 -19.10
CA CYS A 685 8.28 8.03 -20.26
C CYS A 685 8.75 7.46 -21.62
N ASP A 686 7.84 6.93 -22.45
CA ASP A 686 8.17 6.75 -23.87
C ASP A 686 8.70 8.07 -24.48
N PRO A 687 9.76 8.04 -25.30
CA PRO A 687 10.30 9.23 -25.91
C PRO A 687 9.20 9.95 -26.71
N ALA A 688 8.77 11.09 -26.21
CA ALA A 688 7.75 11.91 -26.84
C ALA A 688 8.26 13.33 -27.02
N ASP A 689 8.02 13.90 -28.19
CA ASP A 689 8.38 15.27 -28.48
C ASP A 689 7.53 16.24 -27.64
N LEU A 690 8.18 17.23 -27.03
CA LEU A 690 7.51 18.37 -26.40
C LEU A 690 7.21 19.41 -27.49
N ASP A 691 5.96 19.87 -27.52
CA ASP A 691 5.55 21.08 -28.24
C ASP A 691 4.51 21.82 -27.38
N LYS A 692 5.01 22.61 -26.42
CA LYS A 692 4.20 23.29 -25.41
C LYS A 692 4.09 24.78 -25.73
N PRO A 693 2.88 25.31 -25.99
CA PRO A 693 2.67 26.74 -26.17
C PRO A 693 2.93 27.47 -24.85
N ILE A 694 3.46 28.70 -24.94
CA ILE A 694 3.69 29.58 -23.79
C ILE A 694 2.93 30.87 -24.05
N GLY A 695 1.91 31.17 -23.27
CA GLY A 695 1.07 32.35 -23.47
C GLY A 695 0.66 32.99 -22.15
N SER A 696 0.73 34.31 -22.06
CA SER A 696 0.18 35.03 -20.90
C SER A 696 -1.33 35.26 -21.07
N GLY A 697 -2.10 35.05 -20.01
CA GLY A 697 -3.55 35.17 -19.95
C GLY A 697 -4.27 34.12 -20.80
N VAL A 698 -3.70 32.92 -20.89
CA VAL A 698 -4.18 31.79 -21.67
C VAL A 698 -4.07 30.54 -20.79
N TYR A 699 -5.11 29.72 -20.75
CA TYR A 699 -5.04 28.43 -20.06
C TYR A 699 -4.04 27.49 -20.78
N ASP A 700 -3.12 26.88 -20.03
CA ASP A 700 -1.95 26.10 -20.53
C ASP A 700 -2.31 25.09 -21.64
N ASN A 701 -3.50 24.49 -21.55
CA ASN A 701 -3.88 23.32 -22.36
C ASN A 701 -4.93 23.57 -23.44
N SER A 702 -5.43 24.81 -23.60
CA SER A 702 -6.61 25.03 -24.45
C SER A 702 -6.48 26.17 -25.46
N ASN A 703 -5.40 26.95 -25.40
CA ASN A 703 -5.29 28.21 -26.16
C ASN A 703 -6.51 29.16 -25.94
N VAL A 704 -7.29 28.93 -24.88
CA VAL A 704 -8.45 29.75 -24.52
C VAL A 704 -7.97 30.89 -23.65
N LEU A 705 -8.39 32.09 -23.99
CA LEU A 705 -8.06 33.28 -23.20
C LEU A 705 -8.76 33.24 -21.84
N ILE A 706 -8.00 33.54 -20.79
CA ILE A 706 -8.52 33.71 -19.43
C ILE A 706 -9.31 35.03 -19.37
N PRO A 707 -10.49 35.08 -18.72
CA PRO A 707 -11.22 36.33 -18.52
C PRO A 707 -10.41 37.34 -17.72
N GLY A 708 -10.42 38.61 -18.13
CA GLY A 708 -9.76 39.69 -17.40
C GLY A 708 -10.29 39.84 -15.97
N GLY A 709 -9.38 40.06 -15.03
CA GLY A 709 -9.62 40.11 -13.59
C GLY A 709 -9.37 38.78 -12.87
N ASN A 710 -9.21 37.68 -13.59
CA ASN A 710 -8.83 36.39 -13.02
C ASN A 710 -7.32 36.24 -12.93
N ASP A 711 -6.87 35.29 -12.12
CA ASP A 711 -5.47 34.88 -12.05
C ASP A 711 -5.10 34.02 -13.26
N ASP A 712 -3.88 34.21 -13.74
CA ASP A 712 -3.20 33.39 -14.72
C ASP A 712 -2.76 32.10 -14.01
N ASP A 713 -3.14 30.95 -14.57
CA ASP A 713 -2.86 29.64 -14.01
C ASP A 713 -1.44 29.15 -14.27
N THR A 714 -0.66 29.87 -15.08
CA THR A 714 0.70 29.48 -15.50
C THR A 714 1.79 30.42 -15.00
N TRP A 715 1.57 31.74 -15.07
CA TRP A 715 2.60 32.73 -14.73
C TRP A 715 2.54 33.12 -13.25
N THR A 716 3.64 32.91 -12.55
CA THR A 716 3.80 33.26 -11.13
C THR A 716 4.59 34.56 -10.97
N VAL A 717 4.15 35.44 -10.08
CA VAL A 717 4.90 36.62 -9.64
C VAL A 717 5.77 36.25 -8.44
N THR A 718 7.08 36.26 -8.63
CA THR A 718 8.07 35.88 -7.60
C THR A 718 8.69 37.09 -6.90
N VAL A 719 8.68 38.27 -7.53
CA VAL A 719 9.13 39.53 -6.93
C VAL A 719 8.16 40.64 -7.28
N ASP A 720 7.71 41.38 -6.26
CA ASP A 720 6.81 42.53 -6.39
C ASP A 720 7.27 43.71 -5.50
N PRO A 721 7.68 44.85 -6.09
CA PRO A 721 8.06 46.06 -5.38
C PRO A 721 6.97 46.68 -4.48
N SER A 722 5.70 46.27 -4.65
CA SER A 722 4.58 46.76 -3.84
C SER A 722 4.52 46.15 -2.42
N GLY A 723 5.33 45.13 -2.13
CA GLY A 723 5.41 44.50 -0.82
C GLY A 723 4.27 43.50 -0.52
N GLY A 724 3.61 42.98 -1.57
CA GLY A 724 2.63 41.90 -1.44
C GLY A 724 3.27 40.55 -1.06
N ILE A 725 2.42 39.56 -0.80
CA ILE A 725 2.86 38.16 -0.64
C ILE A 725 3.42 37.64 -1.98
N THR A 726 4.62 37.07 -1.94
CA THR A 726 5.30 36.43 -3.07
C THR A 726 5.85 35.08 -2.58
N PRO A 727 5.65 33.96 -3.31
CA PRO A 727 5.08 33.85 -4.67
C PRO A 727 3.54 33.93 -4.73
N ARG A 728 2.97 34.32 -5.89
CA ARG A 728 1.52 34.26 -6.19
C ARG A 728 1.23 34.28 -7.70
N PRO A 729 0.07 33.84 -8.19
CA PRO A 729 -0.33 33.97 -9.60
C PRO A 729 -0.32 35.43 -10.11
N ALA A 730 -0.01 35.63 -11.39
CA ALA A 730 -0.17 36.92 -12.06
C ALA A 730 -1.65 37.17 -12.40
N THR A 731 -2.12 38.43 -12.38
CA THR A 731 -3.53 38.72 -12.69
C THR A 731 -3.68 39.16 -14.13
N VAL A 732 -4.64 38.58 -14.85
CA VAL A 732 -5.01 38.95 -16.22
C VAL A 732 -5.74 40.31 -16.21
N LEU A 733 -5.31 41.24 -17.04
CA LEU A 733 -5.89 42.59 -17.08
C LEU A 733 -7.18 42.61 -17.88
N ASP A 734 -8.22 43.20 -17.29
CA ASP A 734 -9.46 43.52 -18.01
C ASP A 734 -9.18 44.48 -19.17
N ALA A 735 -9.88 44.30 -20.30
CA ALA A 735 -9.77 45.17 -21.48
C ALA A 735 -9.97 46.67 -21.17
N THR A 736 -10.68 47.00 -20.09
CA THR A 736 -10.87 48.37 -19.59
C THR A 736 -9.68 48.91 -18.79
N MET A 737 -8.81 48.03 -18.28
CA MET A 737 -7.58 48.39 -17.57
C MET A 737 -6.36 48.44 -18.49
N ILE A 738 -6.39 47.78 -19.66
CA ILE A 738 -5.29 47.86 -20.64
C ILE A 738 -5.10 49.30 -21.10
N HIS A 739 -3.87 49.81 -20.96
CA HIS A 739 -3.57 51.18 -21.38
C HIS A 739 -3.77 51.33 -22.90
N PRO A 740 -4.40 52.41 -23.41
CA PRO A 740 -4.77 52.51 -24.84
C PRO A 740 -3.62 52.45 -25.85
N LEU A 741 -2.37 52.60 -25.41
CA LEU A 741 -1.18 52.49 -26.25
C LEU A 741 -0.58 51.08 -26.29
N TRP A 742 -1.04 50.17 -25.43
CA TRP A 742 -0.53 48.81 -25.38
C TRP A 742 -1.05 48.00 -26.56
N LEU A 743 -0.13 47.39 -27.29
CA LEU A 743 -0.48 46.45 -28.35
C LEU A 743 -0.47 45.03 -27.77
N THR A 744 -1.53 44.27 -27.97
CA THR A 744 -1.61 42.87 -27.54
C THR A 744 -1.09 41.95 -28.63
N ILE A 745 -0.33 40.92 -28.25
CA ILE A 745 0.09 39.84 -29.16
C ILE A 745 -1.13 38.94 -29.44
N PRO A 746 -1.44 38.60 -30.70
CA PRO A 746 -2.60 37.75 -31.02
C PRO A 746 -2.60 36.43 -30.24
N GLY A 747 -3.75 36.06 -29.68
CA GLY A 747 -3.92 34.81 -28.93
C GLY A 747 -3.51 34.87 -27.45
N THR A 748 -3.20 36.05 -26.92
CA THR A 748 -2.75 36.24 -25.52
C THR A 748 -3.44 37.44 -24.87
N GLN A 749 -3.27 37.63 -23.55
CA GLN A 749 -3.69 38.82 -22.82
C GLN A 749 -2.55 39.41 -21.98
N TRP A 750 -2.70 40.67 -21.59
CA TRP A 750 -1.77 41.31 -20.66
C TRP A 750 -2.00 40.78 -19.25
N ILE A 751 -0.91 40.42 -18.56
CA ILE A 751 -0.90 40.06 -17.15
C ILE A 751 -0.12 41.10 -16.35
N SER A 752 -0.41 41.20 -15.06
CA SER A 752 0.29 42.11 -14.16
C SER A 752 0.31 41.58 -12.73
N ALA A 753 1.40 41.82 -12.03
CA ALA A 753 1.47 41.63 -10.59
C ALA A 753 0.57 42.61 -9.81
N ASN A 754 0.43 43.82 -10.35
CA ASN A 754 -0.42 44.90 -9.86
C ASN A 754 -0.48 45.99 -10.93
N TYR A 755 -1.66 46.21 -11.53
CA TYR A 755 -1.82 47.18 -12.62
C TYR A 755 -1.32 48.58 -12.26
N ASN A 756 -1.51 49.05 -11.02
CA ASN A 756 -1.02 50.36 -10.56
C ASN A 756 0.17 50.21 -9.60
N GLY A 757 1.02 49.21 -9.84
CA GLY A 757 2.17 48.92 -9.01
C GLY A 757 3.19 50.08 -8.99
N PRO A 758 3.95 50.25 -7.90
CA PRO A 758 5.00 51.26 -7.84
C PRO A 758 6.11 51.01 -8.86
N ASN A 759 6.90 52.03 -9.16
CA ASN A 759 8.12 51.86 -9.96
C ASN A 759 9.05 50.85 -9.27
N GLY A 760 9.63 49.95 -10.06
CA GLY A 760 10.49 48.87 -9.57
C GLY A 760 10.63 47.74 -10.59
N VAL A 761 11.15 46.61 -10.14
CA VAL A 761 11.34 45.41 -10.96
C VAL A 761 10.40 44.32 -10.49
N TYR A 762 9.57 43.81 -11.39
CA TYR A 762 8.63 42.72 -11.17
C TYR A 762 9.19 41.47 -11.83
N HIS A 763 9.19 40.35 -11.13
CA HIS A 763 9.69 39.09 -11.67
C HIS A 763 8.49 38.18 -11.92
N TYR A 764 8.36 37.75 -13.17
CA TYR A 764 7.38 36.76 -13.61
C TYR A 764 8.14 35.48 -13.92
N GLU A 765 7.64 34.36 -13.47
CA GLU A 765 8.26 33.05 -13.62
C GLU A 765 7.25 32.09 -14.26
N TYR A 766 7.76 31.31 -15.21
CA TYR A 766 7.06 30.18 -15.82
C TYR A 766 8.07 29.03 -15.92
N CYS A 767 7.76 27.90 -15.31
CA CYS A 767 8.61 26.71 -15.37
C CYS A 767 7.96 25.64 -16.24
N PHE A 768 8.79 24.90 -16.97
CA PHE A 768 8.41 23.75 -17.79
C PHE A 768 9.46 22.66 -17.60
N CYS A 769 9.11 21.41 -17.84
CA CYS A 769 10.05 20.31 -17.66
C CYS A 769 10.48 19.71 -19.02
N LEU A 770 11.74 19.28 -19.12
CA LEU A 770 12.29 18.54 -20.25
C LEU A 770 12.76 17.15 -19.83
N ASP A 771 12.36 16.10 -20.54
CA ASP A 771 12.86 14.74 -20.29
C ASP A 771 14.39 14.70 -20.42
N PRO A 772 15.14 14.00 -19.55
CA PRO A 772 16.62 13.98 -19.61
C PRO A 772 17.22 13.57 -20.96
N ARG A 773 16.46 12.89 -21.82
CA ARG A 773 16.87 12.46 -23.17
C ARG A 773 16.47 13.45 -24.25
N PHE A 774 16.08 14.68 -23.91
CA PHE A 774 15.65 15.68 -24.87
C PHE A 774 16.74 15.96 -25.91
N GLU A 775 16.32 16.23 -27.14
CA GLU A 775 17.18 16.64 -28.26
C GLU A 775 16.62 17.90 -28.91
N ASP A 776 17.50 18.73 -29.47
CA ASP A 776 17.15 19.96 -30.21
C ASP A 776 16.13 20.87 -29.48
N PRO A 777 16.40 21.30 -28.23
CA PRO A 777 15.47 22.17 -27.52
C PRO A 777 15.40 23.54 -28.22
N VAL A 778 14.19 24.09 -28.30
CA VAL A 778 13.90 25.38 -28.91
C VAL A 778 12.96 26.15 -28.00
N LEU A 779 13.38 27.33 -27.56
CA LEU A 779 12.51 28.30 -26.90
C LEU A 779 12.29 29.48 -27.85
N ASP A 780 11.03 29.71 -28.23
CA ASP A 780 10.62 30.75 -29.17
C ASP A 780 9.58 31.66 -28.52
N LEU A 781 9.97 32.88 -28.14
CA LEU A 781 9.12 33.83 -27.41
C LEU A 781 8.97 35.15 -28.16
N TYR A 782 7.76 35.68 -28.15
CA TYR A 782 7.37 37.02 -28.54
C TYR A 782 6.85 37.73 -27.29
N LEU A 783 7.48 38.84 -26.90
CA LEU A 783 7.10 39.53 -25.67
C LEU A 783 7.03 41.05 -25.80
N ARG A 784 6.18 41.62 -24.94
CA ARG A 784 5.98 43.05 -24.70
C ARG A 784 5.92 43.28 -23.20
N ALA A 785 6.42 44.43 -22.77
CA ALA A 785 6.39 44.83 -21.38
C ALA A 785 6.21 46.35 -21.27
N ASP A 786 5.59 46.80 -20.19
CA ASP A 786 5.56 48.21 -19.80
C ASP A 786 6.38 48.40 -18.50
N ASP A 787 7.58 49.00 -18.53
CA ASP A 787 8.19 49.74 -19.65
C ASP A 787 9.08 48.89 -20.59
N PHE A 788 9.82 47.94 -20.01
CA PHE A 788 10.69 46.99 -20.71
C PHE A 788 10.93 45.74 -19.85
N ALA A 789 11.46 44.67 -20.45
CA ALA A 789 11.75 43.43 -19.76
C ALA A 789 13.09 42.80 -20.17
N GLU A 790 13.69 42.06 -19.24
CA GLU A 790 14.81 41.13 -19.43
C GLU A 790 14.28 39.69 -19.31
N VAL A 791 14.76 38.79 -20.16
CA VAL A 791 14.35 37.38 -20.19
C VAL A 791 15.53 36.51 -19.81
N PHE A 792 15.36 35.70 -18.78
CA PHE A 792 16.32 34.72 -18.30
C PHE A 792 15.76 33.32 -18.52
N LEU A 793 16.61 32.39 -18.93
CA LEU A 793 16.35 30.96 -18.94
C LEU A 793 17.34 30.34 -17.97
N ASN A 794 16.85 29.67 -16.92
CA ASN A 794 17.69 29.01 -15.92
C ASN A 794 18.75 29.94 -15.31
N GLY A 795 18.35 31.19 -15.04
CA GLY A 795 19.22 32.23 -14.50
C GLY A 795 20.17 32.90 -15.52
N VAL A 796 20.22 32.44 -16.77
CA VAL A 796 21.06 33.02 -17.84
C VAL A 796 20.24 34.04 -18.64
N LEU A 797 20.73 35.27 -18.79
CA LEU A 797 20.08 36.30 -19.59
C LEU A 797 20.12 35.92 -21.09
N VAL A 798 18.95 35.67 -21.68
CA VAL A 798 18.80 35.21 -23.07
C VAL A 798 18.15 36.25 -24.00
N GLY A 799 17.53 37.29 -23.45
CA GLY A 799 16.90 38.33 -24.26
C GLY A 799 16.51 39.59 -23.47
N GLN A 800 16.23 40.69 -24.18
CA GLN A 800 15.76 41.94 -23.58
C GLN A 800 14.91 42.74 -24.58
N THR A 801 13.84 43.38 -24.10
CA THR A 801 13.01 44.28 -24.92
C THR A 801 13.60 45.70 -25.00
N PRO A 802 13.26 46.51 -26.01
CA PRO A 802 13.67 47.91 -26.06
C PRO A 802 13.25 48.70 -24.82
N ASN A 803 14.13 49.58 -24.32
CA ASN A 803 13.90 50.34 -23.10
C ASN A 803 12.82 51.44 -23.29
N GLY A 804 11.82 51.48 -22.40
CA GLY A 804 10.86 52.60 -22.23
C GLY A 804 9.62 52.59 -23.13
N TRP A 805 9.51 51.68 -24.10
CA TRP A 805 8.42 51.69 -25.09
C TRP A 805 8.07 50.29 -25.65
N ALA A 806 8.49 49.20 -24.99
CA ALA A 806 8.30 47.85 -25.54
C ALA A 806 6.81 47.46 -25.72
N PHE A 807 5.93 48.06 -24.93
CA PHE A 807 4.48 47.84 -24.98
C PHE A 807 3.79 48.28 -26.29
N ASN A 808 4.38 49.22 -27.05
CA ASN A 808 3.75 49.78 -28.26
C ASN A 808 4.55 49.61 -29.55
N THR A 809 5.64 48.84 -29.55
CA THR A 809 6.43 48.59 -30.75
C THR A 809 5.58 47.86 -31.81
N PRO A 810 5.69 48.18 -33.11
CA PRO A 810 4.87 47.49 -34.13
C PRO A 810 5.07 45.97 -34.17
N GLN A 811 6.29 45.51 -33.85
CA GLN A 811 6.63 44.10 -33.72
C GLN A 811 6.97 43.81 -32.25
N PRO A 812 6.45 42.73 -31.64
CA PRO A 812 6.90 42.29 -30.33
C PRO A 812 8.39 41.92 -30.38
N THR A 813 9.05 41.95 -29.22
CA THR A 813 10.45 41.50 -29.13
C THR A 813 10.48 39.99 -29.33
N HIS A 814 11.36 39.49 -30.20
CA HIS A 814 11.52 38.07 -30.47
C HIS A 814 12.77 37.55 -29.77
N VAL A 815 12.62 36.53 -28.92
CA VAL A 815 13.70 35.82 -28.22
C VAL A 815 13.65 34.37 -28.71
N PHE A 816 14.73 33.93 -29.36
CA PHE A 816 14.80 32.61 -29.99
C PHE A 816 16.08 31.91 -29.56
N ILE A 817 15.95 30.81 -28.83
CA ILE A 817 17.05 30.06 -28.21
C ILE A 817 17.01 28.63 -28.70
N THR A 818 18.17 28.13 -29.15
CA THR A 818 18.37 26.74 -29.61
C THR A 818 19.66 26.15 -29.06
N ASP A 819 20.29 26.82 -28.11
CA ASP A 819 21.54 26.39 -27.51
C ASP A 819 21.22 25.35 -26.43
N PRO A 820 21.51 24.05 -26.64
CA PRO A 820 21.14 23.00 -25.70
C PRO A 820 21.77 23.19 -24.32
N ASP A 821 22.93 23.86 -24.23
CA ASP A 821 23.63 24.09 -22.96
C ASP A 821 22.89 25.06 -22.02
N LEU A 822 21.85 25.75 -22.51
CA LEU A 822 20.99 26.63 -21.70
C LEU A 822 19.75 25.92 -21.17
N PHE A 823 19.46 24.71 -21.64
CA PHE A 823 18.34 23.90 -21.19
C PHE A 823 18.84 22.85 -20.22
N LEU A 824 18.08 22.63 -19.15
CA LEU A 824 18.36 21.59 -18.17
C LEU A 824 17.52 20.37 -18.50
N ALA A 825 18.02 19.19 -18.17
CA ALA A 825 17.12 18.08 -17.92
C ALA A 825 16.20 18.49 -16.76
N CYS A 826 14.95 18.04 -16.80
CA CYS A 826 13.94 18.38 -15.82
C CYS A 826 13.49 19.85 -15.85
N GLU A 827 13.31 20.47 -14.70
CA GLU A 827 12.72 21.80 -14.60
C GLU A 827 13.60 22.85 -15.27
N ASN A 828 12.96 23.65 -16.12
CA ASN A 828 13.51 24.80 -16.78
C ASN A 828 12.60 25.98 -16.45
N CYS A 829 13.16 27.05 -15.92
CA CYS A 829 12.39 28.23 -15.56
C CYS A 829 12.76 29.43 -16.44
N ILE A 830 11.72 30.03 -17.02
CA ILE A 830 11.78 31.31 -17.70
C ILE A 830 11.45 32.39 -16.67
N GLU A 831 12.44 33.21 -16.34
CA GLU A 831 12.25 34.39 -15.49
C GLU A 831 12.23 35.65 -16.38
N ILE A 832 11.12 36.37 -16.36
CA ILE A 832 10.98 37.66 -17.05
C ILE A 832 10.94 38.78 -16.01
N ARG A 833 11.98 39.63 -16.03
CA ARG A 833 12.09 40.79 -15.16
C ARG A 833 11.55 42.03 -15.87
N VAL A 834 10.36 42.47 -15.49
CA VAL A 834 9.71 43.67 -16.02
C VAL A 834 10.11 44.88 -15.18
N HIS A 835 10.72 45.87 -15.82
CA HIS A 835 11.12 47.12 -15.19
C HIS A 835 10.04 48.18 -15.44
N ASN A 836 9.36 48.61 -14.38
CA ASN A 836 8.49 49.77 -14.40
C ASN A 836 9.27 51.00 -13.91
N THR A 837 9.60 51.89 -14.84
CA THR A 837 10.40 53.10 -14.63
C THR A 837 9.58 54.39 -14.76
N GLY A 838 8.38 54.34 -15.35
CA GLY A 838 7.62 55.52 -15.75
C GLY A 838 6.10 55.38 -15.69
N GLY A 839 5.51 55.65 -14.52
CA GLY A 839 4.06 55.78 -14.35
C GLY A 839 3.44 54.59 -13.60
N PRO A 840 2.15 54.68 -13.24
CA PRO A 840 1.50 53.60 -12.50
C PRO A 840 1.29 52.29 -13.28
N PRO A 841 0.98 52.27 -14.60
CA PRO A 841 0.77 51.02 -15.33
C PRO A 841 2.03 50.16 -15.42
N THR A 842 1.91 48.87 -15.13
CA THR A 842 2.92 47.84 -15.44
C THR A 842 2.22 46.58 -15.93
N GLY A 843 2.84 45.90 -16.88
CA GLY A 843 2.27 44.68 -17.45
C GLY A 843 3.26 43.91 -18.32
N LEU A 844 2.94 42.64 -18.52
CA LEU A 844 3.66 41.69 -19.36
C LEU A 844 2.67 41.06 -20.34
N ASN A 845 3.09 40.88 -21.60
CA ASN A 845 2.34 40.12 -22.58
C ASN A 845 3.29 39.25 -23.40
N VAL A 846 3.11 37.93 -23.34
CA VAL A 846 4.02 36.92 -23.89
C VAL A 846 3.22 35.92 -24.72
N ALA A 847 3.74 35.57 -25.90
CA ALA A 847 3.30 34.44 -26.71
C ALA A 847 4.53 33.66 -27.18
N GLY A 848 4.45 32.36 -27.33
CA GLY A 848 5.60 31.55 -27.72
C GLY A 848 5.35 30.07 -27.60
N SER A 849 6.44 29.30 -27.63
CA SER A 849 6.44 27.86 -27.41
C SER A 849 7.80 27.37 -26.96
N VAL A 850 7.82 26.28 -26.19
CA VAL A 850 9.00 25.43 -26.05
C VAL A 850 8.79 24.13 -26.83
N ARG A 851 9.82 23.72 -27.58
CA ARG A 851 9.82 22.47 -28.35
C ARG A 851 11.10 21.70 -28.07
N ALA A 852 11.02 20.38 -27.99
CA ALA A 852 12.18 19.51 -27.91
C ALA A 852 11.81 18.11 -28.40
N ARG A 853 12.70 17.44 -29.15
CA ARG A 853 12.50 16.03 -29.50
C ARG A 853 12.77 15.18 -28.27
N ASN A 854 11.97 14.14 -28.02
CA ASN A 854 12.04 13.34 -26.80
C ASN A 854 12.04 14.21 -25.51
N GLY A 855 11.39 15.37 -25.53
CA GLY A 855 11.49 16.35 -24.44
C GLY A 855 10.29 16.40 -23.51
N LEU A 856 9.22 15.63 -23.75
CA LEU A 856 8.01 15.67 -22.93
C LEU A 856 8.27 15.01 -21.57
N CYS A 857 8.20 15.80 -20.49
CA CYS A 857 8.36 15.29 -19.14
C CYS A 857 7.15 14.49 -18.64
N CYS A 858 7.40 13.58 -17.68
CA CYS A 858 6.37 12.73 -17.11
C CYS A 858 5.35 13.47 -16.23
N ASP A 859 5.70 14.65 -15.70
CA ASP A 859 4.79 15.48 -14.89
C ASP A 859 3.76 16.28 -15.71
N ASP A 860 3.96 16.44 -17.03
CA ASP A 860 2.91 16.96 -17.93
C ASP A 860 1.88 15.86 -18.29
N ARG A 861 2.01 14.63 -17.75
CA ARG A 861 0.96 13.62 -17.82
C ARG A 861 -0.13 13.97 -16.81
N GLN A 862 -1.38 13.88 -17.25
CA GLN A 862 -2.55 14.05 -16.38
C GLN A 862 -2.38 13.19 -15.12
N TYR A 863 -2.33 13.81 -13.95
CA TYR A 863 -2.47 13.07 -12.70
C TYR A 863 -3.93 12.70 -12.50
N SER A 864 -4.18 11.76 -11.61
CA SER A 864 -5.52 11.47 -11.11
C SER A 864 -5.47 11.28 -9.60
N CYS A 865 -6.61 11.43 -8.92
CA CYS A 865 -6.75 11.10 -7.50
C CYS A 865 -7.55 9.81 -7.35
N CYS A 866 -7.05 8.88 -6.53
CA CYS A 866 -7.91 7.90 -5.88
C CYS A 866 -8.56 8.53 -4.65
N LEU A 867 -9.86 8.76 -4.74
CA LEU A 867 -10.65 9.19 -3.61
C LEU A 867 -10.91 8.00 -2.65
N PRO A 868 -11.26 8.23 -1.37
CA PRO A 868 -11.41 7.18 -0.37
C PRO A 868 -12.63 6.29 -0.61
N ASP A 869 -13.55 6.74 -1.48
CA ASP A 869 -14.68 5.96 -1.97
C ASP A 869 -14.31 5.04 -3.15
N GLY A 870 -13.03 5.05 -3.56
CA GLY A 870 -12.52 4.23 -4.66
C GLY A 870 -12.71 4.84 -6.04
N ASN A 871 -13.30 6.03 -6.15
CA ASN A 871 -13.42 6.72 -7.42
C ASN A 871 -12.08 7.33 -7.82
N CYS A 872 -11.76 7.19 -9.10
CA CYS A 872 -10.66 7.90 -9.71
C CYS A 872 -11.16 9.23 -10.31
N GLN A 873 -10.47 10.33 -10.03
CA GLN A 873 -10.72 11.65 -10.62
C GLN A 873 -9.47 12.15 -11.35
N ASP A 874 -9.56 12.40 -12.66
CA ASP A 874 -8.50 13.09 -13.39
C ASP A 874 -8.29 14.49 -12.80
N LEU A 875 -7.03 14.79 -12.46
CA LEU A 875 -6.59 16.10 -12.05
C LEU A 875 -6.21 16.93 -13.27
N ALA A 876 -6.39 18.24 -13.14
CA ALA A 876 -5.80 19.16 -14.09
C ALA A 876 -4.26 19.05 -14.03
N PRO A 877 -3.55 19.16 -15.16
CA PRO A 877 -2.08 19.20 -15.16
C PRO A 877 -1.55 20.25 -14.17
N GLY A 878 -0.50 19.90 -13.42
CA GLY A 878 0.09 20.76 -12.38
C GLY A 878 -0.59 20.73 -11.01
N VAL A 879 -1.72 20.03 -10.85
CA VAL A 879 -2.31 19.78 -9.52
C VAL A 879 -1.66 18.56 -8.90
N MET A 880 -0.78 18.76 -7.91
CA MET A 880 -0.10 17.69 -7.17
C MET A 880 -0.73 17.36 -5.81
N GLU A 881 -1.84 18.02 -5.44
CA GLU A 881 -2.54 17.75 -4.19
C GLU A 881 -3.93 17.16 -4.45
N CYS A 882 -4.16 15.98 -3.90
CA CYS A 882 -5.48 15.39 -3.80
C CYS A 882 -6.13 15.86 -2.49
N GLU A 883 -7.05 16.82 -2.56
CA GLU A 883 -7.70 17.42 -1.38
C GLU A 883 -8.37 16.37 -0.47
N PHE A 884 -8.72 15.20 -1.02
CA PHE A 884 -9.34 14.08 -0.28
C PHE A 884 -8.84 12.69 -0.69
N GLY A 885 -7.71 12.55 -1.40
CA GLY A 885 -7.33 11.26 -2.00
C GLY A 885 -5.83 10.99 -2.08
N THR A 886 -5.45 9.90 -2.74
CA THR A 886 -4.05 9.57 -3.05
C THR A 886 -3.75 9.92 -4.50
N LEU A 887 -2.67 10.68 -4.72
CA LEU A 887 -2.23 11.11 -6.05
C LEU A 887 -1.73 9.91 -6.87
N MET A 888 -2.15 9.85 -8.13
CA MET A 888 -1.76 8.85 -9.12
C MET A 888 -1.30 9.54 -10.40
N ILE A 889 -0.44 8.86 -11.16
CA ILE A 889 0.15 9.40 -12.39
C ILE A 889 -0.51 8.76 -13.60
N GLY A 890 -1.16 9.54 -14.45
CA GLY A 890 -1.92 9.08 -15.60
C GLY A 890 -3.43 9.26 -15.41
N PRO A 891 -4.18 9.31 -16.52
CA PRO A 891 -5.62 9.44 -16.47
C PRO A 891 -6.26 8.20 -15.84
N CYS A 892 -7.44 8.39 -15.26
CA CYS A 892 -8.27 7.34 -14.71
C CYS A 892 -8.59 6.29 -15.77
N GLN A 893 -8.22 5.03 -15.49
CA GLN A 893 -8.58 3.92 -16.35
C GLN A 893 -10.04 3.49 -16.11
N SER A 894 -10.55 2.60 -16.97
CA SER A 894 -11.86 1.99 -16.76
C SER A 894 -11.86 1.11 -15.50
N TYR A 895 -12.89 1.27 -14.66
CA TYR A 895 -13.10 0.44 -13.48
C TYR A 895 -13.05 -1.06 -13.80
N THR A 896 -12.31 -1.81 -13.00
CA THR A 896 -12.27 -3.27 -13.01
C THR A 896 -12.67 -3.82 -11.65
N ALA A 897 -12.94 -5.12 -11.58
CA ALA A 897 -13.19 -5.78 -10.31
C ALA A 897 -11.87 -5.87 -9.52
N CYS A 898 -11.91 -5.51 -8.25
CA CYS A 898 -10.79 -5.45 -7.33
C CYS A 898 -11.10 -6.29 -6.10
N CYS A 899 -10.21 -7.20 -5.75
CA CYS A 899 -10.34 -8.03 -4.55
C CYS A 899 -9.57 -7.42 -3.39
N MET A 900 -10.31 -6.91 -2.42
CA MET A 900 -9.77 -6.29 -1.23
C MET A 900 -9.20 -7.35 -0.27
N PRO A 901 -8.24 -6.99 0.61
CA PRO A 901 -7.67 -7.92 1.61
C PRO A 901 -8.71 -8.55 2.55
N ASP A 902 -9.85 -7.90 2.75
CA ASP A 902 -10.96 -8.41 3.56
C ASP A 902 -11.82 -9.45 2.81
N GLY A 903 -11.42 -9.85 1.61
CA GLY A 903 -12.11 -10.82 0.76
C GLY A 903 -13.30 -10.24 -0.01
N SER A 904 -13.62 -8.95 0.15
CA SER A 904 -14.69 -8.29 -0.62
C SER A 904 -14.23 -7.93 -2.04
N CYS A 905 -15.15 -7.96 -3.01
CA CYS A 905 -14.90 -7.41 -4.34
C CYS A 905 -15.51 -6.01 -4.47
N GLN A 906 -14.76 -5.07 -5.01
CA GLN A 906 -15.22 -3.71 -5.35
C GLN A 906 -14.86 -3.37 -6.79
N PHE A 907 -15.64 -2.51 -7.44
CA PHE A 907 -15.23 -1.98 -8.73
C PHE A 907 -14.38 -0.74 -8.49
N LEU A 908 -13.08 -0.86 -8.73
CA LEU A 908 -12.11 0.20 -8.55
C LEU A 908 -11.35 0.39 -9.85
N GLU A 909 -10.82 1.58 -10.06
CA GLU A 909 -9.77 1.77 -11.06
C GLU A 909 -8.55 0.89 -10.65
N PRO A 910 -7.84 0.22 -11.59
CA PRO A 910 -6.79 -0.75 -11.30
C PRO A 910 -5.71 -0.28 -10.31
N ARG A 911 -5.28 0.97 -10.39
CA ARG A 911 -4.25 1.54 -9.50
C ARG A 911 -4.84 1.96 -8.16
N CYS A 912 -6.09 2.43 -8.13
CA CYS A 912 -6.82 2.61 -6.87
C CYS A 912 -7.02 1.30 -6.11
N CYS A 913 -7.19 0.19 -6.84
CA CYS A 913 -7.27 -1.14 -6.26
C CYS A 913 -5.98 -1.50 -5.52
N GLU A 914 -4.84 -1.37 -6.19
CA GLU A 914 -3.51 -1.69 -5.62
C GLU A 914 -3.17 -0.79 -4.42
N LEU A 915 -3.44 0.51 -4.54
CA LEU A 915 -3.25 1.48 -3.44
C LEU A 915 -4.09 1.15 -2.21
N ALA A 916 -5.28 0.60 -2.38
CA ALA A 916 -6.14 0.15 -1.29
C ALA A 916 -5.74 -1.25 -0.75
N GLY A 917 -4.61 -1.80 -1.22
CA GLY A 917 -4.10 -3.13 -0.88
C GLY A 917 -4.82 -4.28 -1.59
N GLY A 918 -5.69 -3.97 -2.56
CA GLY A 918 -6.46 -4.95 -3.30
C GLY A 918 -5.69 -5.55 -4.49
N SER A 919 -6.15 -6.69 -4.98
CA SER A 919 -5.64 -7.34 -6.19
C SER A 919 -6.57 -7.11 -7.37
N VAL A 920 -6.03 -6.59 -8.47
CA VAL A 920 -6.76 -6.31 -9.71
C VAL A 920 -7.19 -7.63 -10.37
N LEU A 921 -8.47 -7.77 -10.72
CA LEU A 921 -8.94 -8.94 -11.45
C LEU A 921 -8.86 -8.76 -12.97
N PRO A 922 -8.77 -9.85 -13.76
CA PRO A 922 -8.71 -9.79 -15.21
C PRO A 922 -9.87 -8.98 -15.84
N PRO A 923 -9.62 -8.24 -16.95
CA PRO A 923 -10.66 -7.49 -17.64
C PRO A 923 -11.91 -8.31 -17.96
N GLY A 924 -13.09 -7.73 -17.74
CA GLY A 924 -14.38 -8.38 -17.99
C GLY A 924 -14.91 -9.25 -16.84
N VAL A 925 -14.13 -9.44 -15.77
CA VAL A 925 -14.61 -10.02 -14.52
C VAL A 925 -15.44 -8.98 -13.76
N THR A 926 -16.61 -9.38 -13.26
CA THR A 926 -17.48 -8.52 -12.47
C THR A 926 -17.54 -9.00 -11.02
N CYS A 927 -17.53 -8.08 -10.06
CA CYS A 927 -17.85 -8.43 -8.68
C CYS A 927 -19.25 -9.06 -8.61
N SER A 928 -19.32 -10.25 -8.05
CA SER A 928 -20.54 -10.99 -7.78
C SER A 928 -21.29 -10.31 -6.64
N THR A 929 -22.61 -10.17 -6.72
CA THR A 929 -23.41 -9.61 -5.61
C THR A 929 -23.55 -10.55 -4.40
N GLY A 930 -22.72 -11.59 -4.31
CA GLY A 930 -22.71 -12.55 -3.21
C GLY A 930 -21.98 -11.99 -1.99
N ALA A 931 -22.46 -12.32 -0.79
CA ALA A 931 -21.68 -12.08 0.43
C ALA A 931 -20.39 -12.93 0.39
N PRO A 932 -19.33 -12.52 1.12
CA PRO A 932 -18.17 -13.39 1.36
C PRO A 932 -18.62 -14.77 1.84
N GLN A 933 -17.94 -15.79 1.34
CA GLN A 933 -18.18 -17.19 1.70
C GLN A 933 -16.83 -17.90 1.89
N ALA A 934 -16.84 -19.05 2.55
CA ALA A 934 -15.61 -19.82 2.72
C ALA A 934 -14.96 -20.16 1.36
N CYS A 935 -13.70 -19.77 1.21
CA CYS A 935 -12.85 -20.02 0.06
C CYS A 935 -11.71 -20.94 0.45
N CYS A 936 -11.66 -22.12 -0.17
CA CYS A 936 -10.67 -23.15 0.16
C CYS A 936 -9.52 -23.12 -0.84
N ILE A 937 -8.33 -22.83 -0.34
CA ILE A 937 -7.10 -22.68 -1.13
C ILE A 937 -6.22 -23.90 -0.83
N ASP A 938 -5.89 -24.67 -1.86
CA ASP A 938 -4.97 -25.79 -1.74
C ASP A 938 -3.54 -25.27 -1.57
N VAL A 939 -2.94 -25.43 -0.39
CA VAL A 939 -1.51 -25.13 -0.21
C VAL A 939 -0.67 -26.36 -0.56
N ALA A 940 0.38 -26.14 -1.36
CA ALA A 940 1.32 -27.17 -1.78
C ALA A 940 2.02 -27.80 -0.55
N GLY A 941 1.45 -28.88 -0.03
CA GLY A 941 1.87 -29.48 1.25
C GLY A 941 0.79 -30.29 1.97
N GLY A 942 -0.48 -30.19 1.56
CA GLY A 942 -1.57 -31.08 2.02
C GLY A 942 -2.49 -30.51 3.10
N GLY A 943 -2.44 -29.20 3.38
CA GLY A 943 -3.51 -28.48 4.08
C GLY A 943 -4.34 -27.68 3.08
N SER A 944 -5.59 -27.38 3.42
CA SER A 944 -6.36 -26.35 2.72
C SER A 944 -6.49 -25.15 3.64
N MET A 945 -6.00 -23.99 3.19
CA MET A 945 -6.21 -22.74 3.90
C MET A 945 -7.60 -22.20 3.55
N CYS A 946 -8.36 -21.76 4.56
CA CYS A 946 -9.67 -21.15 4.36
C CYS A 946 -9.59 -19.64 4.58
N ILE A 947 -10.14 -18.87 3.65
CA ILE A 947 -10.41 -17.43 3.85
C ILE A 947 -11.85 -17.11 3.47
N ASP A 948 -12.49 -16.17 4.16
CA ASP A 948 -13.82 -15.69 3.76
C ASP A 948 -13.66 -14.70 2.61
N ALA A 949 -14.04 -15.10 1.40
CA ALA A 949 -13.91 -14.28 0.21
C ALA A 949 -15.15 -14.36 -0.67
N GLU A 950 -15.44 -13.29 -1.40
CA GLU A 950 -16.46 -13.31 -2.43
C GLU A 950 -16.12 -14.36 -3.50
N PRO A 951 -17.10 -15.10 -4.07
CA PRO A 951 -16.83 -16.18 -5.03
C PRO A 951 -15.87 -15.80 -6.17
N THR A 952 -15.98 -14.58 -6.69
CA THR A 952 -15.11 -14.08 -7.76
C THR A 952 -13.67 -13.91 -7.27
N CYS A 953 -13.47 -13.34 -6.09
CA CYS A 953 -12.14 -13.20 -5.49
C CYS A 953 -11.51 -14.53 -5.16
N CYS A 954 -12.30 -15.44 -4.57
CA CYS A 954 -11.88 -16.80 -4.28
C CYS A 954 -11.27 -17.47 -5.50
N GLN A 955 -11.96 -17.39 -6.64
CA GLN A 955 -11.54 -18.08 -7.86
C GLN A 955 -10.36 -17.40 -8.56
N PHE A 956 -10.36 -16.07 -8.66
CA PHE A 956 -9.39 -15.35 -9.52
C PHE A 956 -8.20 -14.77 -8.76
N ALA A 957 -8.39 -14.25 -7.54
CA ALA A 957 -7.28 -13.68 -6.76
C ALA A 957 -6.52 -14.76 -5.99
N TYR A 958 -7.25 -15.75 -5.43
CA TYR A 958 -6.67 -16.73 -4.52
C TYR A 958 -6.54 -18.13 -5.12
N ASN A 959 -7.04 -18.35 -6.34
CA ASN A 959 -7.07 -19.65 -7.01
C ASN A 959 -7.70 -20.76 -6.12
N GLY A 960 -8.67 -20.39 -5.29
CA GLY A 960 -9.40 -21.26 -4.37
C GLY A 960 -10.76 -21.69 -4.90
N VAL A 961 -11.41 -22.59 -4.15
CA VAL A 961 -12.73 -23.13 -4.45
C VAL A 961 -13.77 -22.56 -3.49
N PRO A 962 -14.78 -21.81 -3.96
CA PRO A 962 -15.85 -21.31 -3.12
C PRO A 962 -16.77 -22.44 -2.63
N GLN A 963 -17.07 -22.47 -1.33
CA GLN A 963 -17.90 -23.54 -0.71
C GLN A 963 -19.42 -23.27 -0.78
N GLY A 964 -19.81 -22.11 -1.31
CA GLY A 964 -21.20 -21.75 -1.59
C GLY A 964 -21.82 -20.79 -0.56
N PRO A 965 -22.98 -20.18 -0.87
CA PRO A 965 -23.51 -19.08 -0.05
C PRO A 965 -23.85 -19.51 1.38
N GLY A 966 -23.39 -18.72 2.36
CA GLY A 966 -23.64 -18.96 3.79
C GLY A 966 -22.64 -19.89 4.47
N THR A 967 -21.56 -20.27 3.80
CA THR A 967 -20.39 -20.88 4.43
C THR A 967 -19.43 -19.80 4.93
N PHE A 968 -18.72 -20.07 6.02
CA PHE A 968 -17.66 -19.21 6.57
C PHE A 968 -16.54 -20.12 7.06
N CYS A 969 -15.30 -19.64 7.05
CA CYS A 969 -14.18 -20.37 7.62
C CYS A 969 -14.37 -20.54 9.13
N GLN A 970 -14.21 -21.77 9.64
CA GLN A 970 -14.50 -22.11 11.04
C GLN A 970 -13.24 -22.36 11.87
N GLY A 971 -12.06 -22.28 11.25
CA GLY A 971 -10.82 -22.81 11.79
C GLY A 971 -10.69 -24.31 11.50
N ASP A 972 -9.63 -24.92 12.02
CA ASP A 972 -9.41 -26.36 12.05
C ASP A 972 -9.75 -26.87 13.46
N LEU A 973 -11.04 -27.16 13.69
CA LEU A 973 -11.59 -27.58 14.98
C LEU A 973 -11.22 -29.03 15.34
N ASP A 974 -10.88 -29.88 14.37
CA ASP A 974 -10.47 -31.27 14.60
C ASP A 974 -8.94 -31.49 14.64
N GLY A 975 -8.16 -30.51 14.22
CA GLY A 975 -6.69 -30.46 14.30
C GLY A 975 -5.97 -31.19 13.17
N ASN A 976 -6.65 -31.46 12.04
CA ASN A 976 -6.07 -32.20 10.92
C ASN A 976 -5.34 -31.32 9.88
N GLY A 977 -5.34 -30.00 10.07
CA GLY A 977 -4.72 -29.00 9.20
C GLY A 977 -5.59 -28.52 8.04
N VAL A 978 -6.89 -28.82 8.05
CA VAL A 978 -7.91 -28.43 7.05
C VAL A 978 -9.05 -27.74 7.79
N ASP A 979 -9.51 -26.58 7.31
CA ASP A 979 -10.67 -25.92 7.91
C ASP A 979 -11.95 -26.75 7.71
N GLU A 980 -12.84 -26.83 8.70
CA GLU A 980 -14.09 -27.63 8.56
C GLU A 980 -14.98 -27.18 7.39
N ALA A 981 -14.90 -25.91 6.97
CA ALA A 981 -15.61 -25.44 5.80
C ALA A 981 -15.05 -26.04 4.50
N CYS A 982 -13.79 -26.47 4.51
CA CYS A 982 -13.07 -27.08 3.38
C CYS A 982 -13.07 -28.61 3.41
N GLU A 983 -13.59 -29.20 4.48
CA GLU A 983 -13.75 -30.63 4.57
C GLU A 983 -14.93 -31.15 3.75
N PRO A 984 -14.78 -32.30 3.08
CA PRO A 984 -15.95 -33.02 2.62
C PRO A 984 -16.81 -33.38 3.85
N PRO A 985 -18.13 -33.13 3.83
CA PRO A 985 -18.99 -33.39 4.98
C PRO A 985 -18.83 -34.86 5.43
N PRO A 986 -18.69 -35.12 6.74
CA PRO A 986 -18.37 -36.45 7.24
C PRO A 986 -19.42 -37.46 6.77
N PRO A 987 -19.02 -38.67 6.35
CA PRO A 987 -19.94 -39.66 5.86
C PRO A 987 -21.00 -39.97 6.92
N PRO A 988 -22.28 -40.14 6.53
CA PRO A 988 -23.41 -40.30 7.46
C PRO A 988 -23.33 -41.48 8.45
N CYS A 989 -22.38 -42.38 8.23
CA CYS A 989 -22.02 -43.51 9.09
C CYS A 989 -20.51 -43.78 8.94
N GLY A 990 -19.76 -43.63 10.02
CA GLY A 990 -18.30 -43.74 10.03
C GLY A 990 -17.78 -44.43 11.30
N LEU A 991 -16.48 -44.71 11.32
CA LEU A 991 -15.77 -45.18 12.51
C LEU A 991 -15.41 -43.99 13.39
N ASN A 992 -15.77 -44.04 14.67
CA ASN A 992 -15.34 -43.03 15.61
C ASN A 992 -13.86 -43.30 15.93
N PRO A 993 -12.94 -42.37 15.61
CA PRO A 993 -11.51 -42.62 15.81
C PRO A 993 -11.14 -42.82 17.28
N ALA A 994 -11.89 -42.22 18.22
CA ALA A 994 -11.64 -42.32 19.65
C ALA A 994 -12.16 -43.63 20.27
N THR A 995 -13.26 -44.20 19.77
CA THR A 995 -13.89 -45.39 20.39
C THR A 995 -13.76 -46.67 19.57
N GLY A 996 -13.38 -46.57 18.30
CA GLY A 996 -13.36 -47.69 17.36
C GLY A 996 -14.76 -48.28 17.08
N GLN A 997 -15.83 -47.61 17.51
CA GLN A 997 -17.22 -48.00 17.26
C GLN A 997 -17.80 -47.22 16.09
N CYS A 998 -18.80 -47.82 15.42
CA CYS A 998 -19.59 -47.10 14.43
C CYS A 998 -20.40 -46.00 15.13
N TYR A 999 -20.27 -44.75 14.68
CA TYR A 999 -21.08 -43.63 15.17
C TYR A 999 -22.05 -43.15 14.08
N GLN A 1000 -23.21 -42.67 14.51
CA GLN A 1000 -24.31 -42.28 13.63
C GLN A 1000 -24.53 -40.78 13.73
N THR A 1001 -24.31 -40.03 12.64
CA THR A 1001 -24.70 -38.62 12.54
C THR A 1001 -26.08 -38.48 11.88
N GLN A 1002 -26.39 -39.26 10.83
CA GLN A 1002 -27.75 -39.47 10.28
C GLN A 1002 -27.71 -40.45 9.09
N CYS A 1003 -28.32 -41.63 9.17
CA CYS A 1003 -28.43 -42.49 7.98
C CYS A 1003 -29.46 -41.92 6.99
N PRO A 1004 -29.17 -41.90 5.67
CA PRO A 1004 -29.98 -41.20 4.67
C PRO A 1004 -31.40 -41.80 4.48
N ILE A 1005 -31.66 -43.00 4.99
CA ILE A 1005 -32.96 -43.66 4.94
C ILE A 1005 -33.47 -43.88 6.36
N ALA A 1006 -34.67 -43.36 6.66
CA ALA A 1006 -35.33 -43.55 7.95
C ALA A 1006 -35.50 -45.04 8.29
N GLY A 1007 -35.00 -45.45 9.45
CA GLY A 1007 -35.01 -46.85 9.92
C GLY A 1007 -33.71 -47.63 9.71
N GLN A 1008 -32.70 -47.04 9.07
CA GLN A 1008 -31.34 -47.58 9.05
C GLN A 1008 -30.56 -47.20 10.31
N GLU A 1009 -29.72 -48.13 10.77
CA GLU A 1009 -28.75 -47.92 11.85
C GLU A 1009 -27.33 -48.08 11.30
N CYS A 1010 -26.39 -47.30 11.82
CA CYS A 1010 -24.98 -47.43 11.47
C CYS A 1010 -24.41 -48.67 12.17
N ARG A 1011 -24.04 -49.71 11.41
CA ARG A 1011 -23.57 -50.99 11.93
C ARG A 1011 -22.23 -51.40 11.33
N PRO A 1012 -21.44 -52.24 12.03
CA PRO A 1012 -20.22 -52.81 11.47
C PRO A 1012 -20.49 -53.57 10.18
N ARG A 1013 -19.70 -53.31 9.15
CA ARG A 1013 -19.69 -54.07 7.90
C ARG A 1013 -18.49 -55.00 7.82
N CYS A 1014 -17.34 -54.54 8.29
CA CYS A 1014 -16.10 -55.31 8.36
C CYS A 1014 -15.46 -55.18 9.74
N VAL A 1015 -14.91 -56.29 10.24
CA VAL A 1015 -14.11 -56.34 11.47
C VAL A 1015 -12.80 -57.05 11.23
N LEU A 1016 -11.73 -56.61 11.88
CA LEU A 1016 -10.48 -57.33 11.96
C LEU A 1016 -10.58 -58.29 13.15
N VAL A 1017 -10.26 -59.56 12.93
CA VAL A 1017 -10.22 -60.59 13.97
C VAL A 1017 -8.84 -61.22 14.06
N GLU A 1018 -8.52 -61.79 15.20
CA GLU A 1018 -7.38 -62.69 15.33
C GLU A 1018 -7.70 -64.02 14.63
N ALA A 1019 -6.84 -64.47 13.72
CA ALA A 1019 -7.10 -65.62 12.86
C ALA A 1019 -7.35 -66.92 13.66
N ALA A 1020 -6.62 -67.10 14.77
CA ALA A 1020 -6.67 -68.31 15.58
C ALA A 1020 -7.92 -68.40 16.47
N THR A 1021 -8.36 -67.28 17.05
CA THR A 1021 -9.44 -67.25 18.05
C THR A 1021 -10.75 -66.69 17.47
N GLN A 1022 -10.69 -66.05 16.31
CA GLN A 1022 -11.78 -65.30 15.67
C GLN A 1022 -12.33 -64.17 16.56
N GLN A 1023 -11.54 -63.73 17.54
CA GLN A 1023 -11.91 -62.66 18.46
C GLN A 1023 -11.74 -61.31 17.75
N VAL A 1024 -12.76 -60.45 17.82
CA VAL A 1024 -12.73 -59.11 17.19
C VAL A 1024 -11.67 -58.24 17.86
N ILE A 1025 -10.74 -57.74 17.04
CA ILE A 1025 -9.70 -56.80 17.42
C ILE A 1025 -10.20 -55.37 17.22
N GLN A 1026 -10.76 -55.06 16.05
CA GLN A 1026 -11.24 -53.73 15.69
C GLN A 1026 -12.34 -53.78 14.63
N ILE A 1027 -13.22 -52.78 14.59
CA ILE A 1027 -14.14 -52.56 13.46
C ILE A 1027 -13.36 -51.78 12.39
N VAL A 1028 -13.43 -52.23 11.13
CA VAL A 1028 -12.64 -51.66 10.02
C VAL A 1028 -13.51 -50.89 9.03
N ASP A 1029 -14.82 -51.16 9.02
CA ASP A 1029 -15.78 -50.48 8.15
C ASP A 1029 -17.17 -50.48 8.79
N CYS A 1030 -17.92 -49.42 8.57
CA CYS A 1030 -19.28 -49.20 9.08
C CYS A 1030 -20.20 -48.82 7.91
N ALA A 1031 -21.44 -49.28 7.93
CA ALA A 1031 -22.43 -48.94 6.92
C ALA A 1031 -23.82 -48.74 7.53
N CYS A 1032 -24.60 -47.83 6.94
CA CYS A 1032 -26.02 -47.70 7.23
C CYS A 1032 -26.76 -48.93 6.69
N THR A 1033 -27.28 -49.74 7.60
CA THR A 1033 -28.01 -50.97 7.24
C THR A 1033 -29.34 -51.03 7.98
N ASN A 1034 -30.34 -51.61 7.33
CA ASN A 1034 -31.57 -52.01 8.01
C ASN A 1034 -31.32 -53.33 8.77
N LEU A 1035 -32.09 -53.60 9.84
CA LEU A 1035 -32.04 -54.88 10.56
C LEU A 1035 -32.23 -56.11 9.66
N ASN A 1036 -32.89 -55.93 8.52
CA ASN A 1036 -33.20 -56.99 7.56
C ASN A 1036 -32.21 -57.09 6.39
N THR A 1037 -31.20 -56.21 6.31
CA THR A 1037 -30.15 -56.28 5.28
C THR A 1037 -28.90 -56.96 5.83
N CYS A 1038 -28.16 -57.65 4.97
CA CYS A 1038 -26.91 -58.33 5.33
C CYS A 1038 -25.93 -57.38 6.04
N HIS A 1039 -25.67 -57.65 7.32
CA HIS A 1039 -24.77 -56.88 8.19
C HIS A 1039 -24.00 -57.82 9.10
N LEU A 1040 -22.98 -57.30 9.78
CA LEU A 1040 -22.17 -58.06 10.71
C LEU A 1040 -22.73 -57.89 12.13
N GLU A 1041 -23.04 -58.99 12.80
CA GLU A 1041 -23.51 -58.98 14.18
C GLU A 1041 -22.47 -59.60 15.11
N LEU A 1042 -22.23 -58.93 16.24
CA LEU A 1042 -21.28 -59.37 17.25
C LEU A 1042 -22.06 -60.02 18.39
N SER A 1043 -22.07 -61.37 18.44
CA SER A 1043 -22.69 -62.10 19.56
C SER A 1043 -21.99 -61.75 20.88
N PRO A 1044 -22.69 -61.64 22.02
CA PRO A 1044 -22.07 -61.43 23.32
C PRO A 1044 -20.99 -62.50 23.61
N ALA A 1045 -19.92 -62.05 24.28
CA ALA A 1045 -18.60 -62.67 24.30
C ALA A 1045 -18.57 -64.19 24.64
N PRO A 1046 -17.66 -64.97 24.03
CA PRO A 1046 -16.62 -64.56 23.07
C PRO A 1046 -17.18 -64.34 21.65
N SER A 1047 -17.01 -63.13 21.13
CA SER A 1047 -17.70 -62.57 19.96
C SER A 1047 -17.07 -63.03 18.65
N THR A 1048 -17.52 -64.19 18.15
CA THR A 1048 -17.26 -64.56 16.76
C THR A 1048 -18.17 -63.72 15.84
N PRO A 1049 -17.63 -62.98 14.86
CA PRO A 1049 -18.46 -62.20 13.96
C PRO A 1049 -19.17 -63.13 12.97
N PHE A 1050 -20.49 -63.00 12.89
CA PHE A 1050 -21.28 -63.71 11.89
C PHE A 1050 -22.16 -62.72 11.11
N CYS A 1051 -22.49 -63.08 9.88
CA CYS A 1051 -23.30 -62.25 9.02
C CYS A 1051 -24.78 -62.59 9.23
N GLN A 1052 -25.60 -61.59 9.52
CA GLN A 1052 -27.05 -61.71 9.70
C GLN A 1052 -27.80 -60.77 8.75
N GLY A 1053 -29.05 -61.11 8.44
CA GLY A 1053 -29.92 -60.33 7.57
C GLY A 1053 -30.16 -60.99 6.22
N GLY A 1054 -31.09 -60.41 5.46
CA GLY A 1054 -31.46 -60.83 4.12
C GLY A 1054 -30.64 -60.10 3.04
N CYS A 1055 -30.57 -60.73 1.89
CA CYS A 1055 -30.12 -60.10 0.66
C CYS A 1055 -31.29 -60.03 -0.33
N PRO A 1056 -31.22 -59.17 -1.36
CA PRO A 1056 -32.18 -59.17 -2.45
C PRO A 1056 -32.36 -60.58 -3.06
N PRO A 1057 -33.54 -60.91 -3.62
CA PRO A 1057 -33.81 -62.22 -4.21
C PRO A 1057 -32.71 -62.65 -5.20
N GLY A 1058 -32.16 -63.86 -5.01
CA GLY A 1058 -31.05 -64.39 -5.81
C GLY A 1058 -29.65 -64.23 -5.18
N PHE A 1059 -29.55 -63.56 -4.03
CA PHE A 1059 -28.30 -63.37 -3.29
C PHE A 1059 -28.42 -63.97 -1.88
N SER A 1060 -27.30 -64.44 -1.34
CA SER A 1060 -27.18 -64.88 0.06
C SER A 1060 -26.20 -63.98 0.81
N CYS A 1061 -26.49 -63.71 2.07
CA CYS A 1061 -25.59 -62.97 2.95
C CYS A 1061 -24.36 -63.84 3.23
N PHE A 1062 -23.20 -63.43 2.73
CA PHE A 1062 -21.97 -64.22 2.76
C PHE A 1062 -20.90 -63.51 3.57
N ARG A 1063 -20.10 -64.34 4.25
CA ARG A 1063 -18.95 -63.93 5.06
C ARG A 1063 -17.70 -64.00 4.20
N ASN A 1064 -17.18 -62.85 3.79
CA ASN A 1064 -15.89 -62.78 3.10
C ASN A 1064 -14.76 -62.63 4.12
N VAL A 1065 -13.71 -63.46 4.00
CA VAL A 1065 -12.57 -63.46 4.92
C VAL A 1065 -11.30 -63.23 4.11
N VAL A 1066 -10.58 -62.17 4.45
CA VAL A 1066 -9.27 -61.84 3.88
C VAL A 1066 -8.23 -62.05 4.95
N ASP A 1067 -7.30 -62.98 4.73
CA ASP A 1067 -6.17 -63.25 5.63
C ASP A 1067 -4.98 -62.35 5.27
N HIS A 1068 -4.42 -61.67 6.27
CA HIS A 1068 -3.31 -60.73 6.08
C HIS A 1068 -1.94 -61.36 6.30
N GLY A 1069 -1.86 -62.66 6.63
CA GLY A 1069 -0.61 -63.38 6.82
C GLY A 1069 0.17 -63.03 8.11
N ASN A 1070 -0.35 -62.12 8.94
CA ASN A 1070 0.24 -61.68 10.21
C ASN A 1070 -0.49 -62.24 11.45
N GLY A 1071 -1.35 -63.25 11.26
CA GLY A 1071 -2.20 -63.79 12.32
C GLY A 1071 -3.52 -63.05 12.52
N THR A 1072 -3.87 -62.09 11.66
CA THR A 1072 -5.18 -61.40 11.65
C THR A 1072 -5.93 -61.63 10.34
N GLN A 1073 -7.25 -61.55 10.40
CA GLN A 1073 -8.15 -61.70 9.25
C GLN A 1073 -9.18 -60.56 9.25
N THR A 1074 -9.46 -59.95 8.10
CA THR A 1074 -10.64 -59.07 7.96
C THR A 1074 -11.84 -59.90 7.55
N VAL A 1075 -12.91 -59.81 8.34
CA VAL A 1075 -14.20 -60.46 8.11
C VAL A 1075 -15.21 -59.40 7.71
N CYS A 1076 -15.71 -59.48 6.49
CA CYS A 1076 -16.74 -58.57 5.96
C CYS A 1076 -18.03 -59.33 5.62
N CYS A 1077 -19.17 -58.69 5.86
CA CYS A 1077 -20.47 -59.19 5.44
C CYS A 1077 -20.96 -58.47 4.18
N GLY A 1078 -21.42 -59.24 3.19
CA GLY A 1078 -21.96 -58.71 1.94
C GLY A 1078 -22.89 -59.68 1.23
N CYS A 1079 -23.73 -59.16 0.34
CA CYS A 1079 -24.61 -59.97 -0.49
C CYS A 1079 -23.87 -60.46 -1.73
N THR A 1080 -23.72 -61.78 -1.88
CA THR A 1080 -23.13 -62.39 -3.08
C THR A 1080 -24.11 -63.37 -3.71
N ILE A 1081 -23.98 -63.56 -5.03
CA ILE A 1081 -24.72 -64.61 -5.73
C ILE A 1081 -24.09 -65.93 -5.27
N PRO A 1082 -24.87 -66.90 -4.74
CA PRO A 1082 -24.32 -68.22 -4.47
C PRO A 1082 -23.79 -68.79 -5.79
N ASN A 1083 -22.47 -68.99 -5.87
CA ASN A 1083 -21.88 -69.75 -6.97
C ASN A 1083 -22.55 -71.14 -6.97
N PRO A 1084 -23.00 -71.66 -8.13
CA PRO A 1084 -23.56 -73.01 -8.22
C PRO A 1084 -22.57 -74.10 -7.79
#